data_AF-A0A2T4MYR1-F1
#
_entry.id   AF-A0A2T4MYR1-F1
#
_cell.length_a   1.000
_cell.length_b   1.000
_cell.length_c   1.000
_cell.angle_alpha   90.00
_cell.angle_beta   90.00
_cell.angle_gamma   90.00
#
_symmetry.space_group_name_H-M   'P 1'
#
loop_
_entity.id
_entity.type
_entity.pdbx_description
1 polymer ?
#
loop_
_entity_poly.entity_id
_entity_poly.type
_entity_poly.pdbx_seq_one_letter_code
_entity_poly.pdbx_strand_id
1 'polypeptide(L)'
;MLAAFLPPYPFRAQVAPYLWCYYRLLGEWADESAFFITGRDYVRAACDWDGRWECDPAVQARLGYSLPVNAQPEQHHYAWLDENRFDDWLNKLNGNPIEAFRRFLCERDAAFERELEALLDAAPAQLEAIVTICNVASLEAVCATRGIPVIHIELGPLRGPLYRETGYVDFRGVNGNSESAQRYSLCHDWQWSITTRELLQFFLTHPETYQELPTQTAYECGVVLQVEDDSNLVAYGNGMSNLALLAAARQKVAADDLLVRAHPGSSFTLKTAQVCLDNSPNSLYFVALCRQIFTINSSVGLEALLLDKPLKVCGDNSYNFILEAHDEAERLRRLSFYLFGYLVPFSLQLKPAYLRFRLGQPEQHDIILCHVSEYMQQDHLDPNIFDGLPPAAQAAVTMKFANLAREHQVDVRVWQERNAEQTTYITEQAALHAKQVADYEVEISRQHQECLSIIESLQKNVDDARKQAAIASDQLSIIEHQKQCITNSLSWRITMPIRVIGRLLRGDTVSLQYGWQRVCNEDGLRGKLARMTRPLVRPMVILARDPSLLMKGWRSLRHHGIRKTLHRISHVLGHQSHHAMHEVISLGDKDTAELVILTTAHCGYLAELMCASLKKVNIHAAVQYQRPEEGYLDVLHIVICPQMFDVLPGQYIAYQLEQSVSSRWFTEDYLARLQNSLAIFDYSLKNIAFLQDKGLSYRQIYHLPVGFLPRELADSVPETVDVLFYGDINNDRRRAYIAELKKHFSVKIINDIFGDALYAEMSKAKVIVNIHYYEGALLETTRIYECLSQNKIIVSEESADMDEHSALLPLVDFVPINDIDEMVERVRHWVRDDVKRSERSIQLRKACVETPDIFSYYFLRAFLAHDLITYEQFYIAVADSINFDSDMVCLGLPETVSRRADFDNDNHYGIQYFPGLRHRLGWVGCGLSYKFLLHRAKDLGLERIMICEDDIEFPEHFLSRLESVNDYLNERKDWDLFSGLIANLHQDTNIFACTEYNGQKYVTIDKMTSTVMNIYSSAFYEKLLGWNDRNHDAKTNTIDRYIESRSDLHVITTPKFLVGHKEELDSTLWGFNNSTYREMIAESERLLGLKLDEFSSK
;
A
#
# COMPACT_ATOMS: atom_id res chain seq x y z
N MET A 1 -23.48 -7.48 -41.15
CA MET A 1 -22.13 -7.64 -41.71
C MET A 1 -21.40 -6.31 -41.64
N LEU A 2 -20.11 -6.29 -41.28
CA LEU A 2 -19.28 -5.08 -41.36
C LEU A 2 -18.80 -4.83 -42.80
N ALA A 3 -18.64 -3.56 -43.15
CA ALA A 3 -18.06 -3.15 -44.42
C ALA A 3 -16.85 -2.24 -44.22
N ALA A 4 -15.89 -2.29 -45.14
CA ALA A 4 -14.77 -1.35 -45.20
C ALA A 4 -14.83 -0.55 -46.49
N PHE A 5 -14.69 0.78 -46.38
CA PHE A 5 -14.55 1.70 -47.50
C PHE A 5 -13.11 2.20 -47.59
N LEU A 6 -12.41 1.78 -48.64
CA LEU A 6 -11.01 2.13 -48.91
C LEU A 6 -10.89 2.74 -50.31
N PRO A 7 -10.86 4.07 -50.45
CA PRO A 7 -10.85 4.69 -51.77
C PRO A 7 -9.52 4.39 -52.50
N PRO A 8 -9.58 4.08 -53.81
CA PRO A 8 -8.38 3.78 -54.61
C PRO A 8 -7.73 5.00 -55.23
N TYR A 9 -8.35 6.17 -55.10
CA TYR A 9 -8.00 7.36 -55.85
C TYR A 9 -6.62 7.91 -55.45
N PRO A 10 -5.67 8.07 -56.40
CA PRO A 10 -4.30 8.47 -56.11
C PRO A 10 -4.16 9.99 -55.96
N PHE A 11 -4.91 10.57 -55.02
CA PHE A 11 -4.86 12.01 -54.68
C PHE A 11 -3.45 12.53 -54.37
N ARG A 12 -2.61 11.66 -53.80
CA ARG A 12 -1.22 11.94 -53.41
C ARG A 12 -0.22 11.19 -54.31
N ALA A 13 -0.62 10.94 -55.57
CA ALA A 13 0.16 10.21 -56.57
C ALA A 13 0.56 8.78 -56.16
N GLN A 14 -0.17 8.17 -55.21
CA GLN A 14 0.07 6.80 -54.75
C GLN A 14 -1.17 5.93 -55.01
N VAL A 15 -0.97 4.86 -55.77
CA VAL A 15 -2.01 3.84 -56.04
C VAL A 15 -2.24 2.99 -54.79
N ALA A 16 -3.49 2.63 -54.51
CA ALA A 16 -3.88 1.95 -53.26
C ALA A 16 -3.27 2.65 -52.03
N PRO A 17 -3.62 3.93 -51.77
CA PRO A 17 -2.95 4.76 -50.76
C PRO A 17 -3.11 4.24 -49.33
N TYR A 18 -4.11 3.40 -49.08
CA TYR A 18 -4.42 2.83 -47.77
C TYR A 18 -4.12 1.33 -47.69
N LEU A 19 -3.13 0.85 -48.48
CA LEU A 19 -2.81 -0.58 -48.60
C LEU A 19 -2.49 -1.24 -47.26
N TRP A 20 -1.79 -0.53 -46.37
CA TRP A 20 -1.50 -1.02 -45.01
C TRP A 20 -2.79 -1.34 -44.24
N CYS A 21 -3.80 -0.46 -44.35
CA CYS A 21 -5.08 -0.64 -43.68
C CYS A 21 -5.86 -1.80 -44.31
N TYR A 22 -5.77 -1.96 -45.62
CA TYR A 22 -6.38 -3.12 -46.30
C TYR A 22 -5.81 -4.44 -45.79
N TYR A 23 -4.49 -4.59 -45.77
CA TYR A 23 -3.84 -5.81 -45.28
C TYR A 23 -4.14 -6.08 -43.81
N ARG A 24 -4.18 -5.02 -42.99
CA ARG A 24 -4.59 -5.16 -41.61
C ARG A 24 -6.04 -5.61 -41.46
N LEU A 25 -6.97 -5.04 -42.22
CA LEU A 25 -8.39 -5.45 -42.23
C LEU A 25 -8.55 -6.91 -42.67
N LEU A 26 -7.80 -7.38 -43.68
CA LEU A 26 -7.84 -8.78 -44.09
C LEU A 26 -7.42 -9.73 -42.96
N GLY A 27 -6.41 -9.35 -42.17
CA GLY A 27 -5.99 -10.11 -41.01
C GLY A 27 -7.00 -10.07 -39.87
N GLU A 28 -7.49 -8.87 -39.53
CA GLU A 28 -8.39 -8.65 -38.39
C GLU A 28 -9.79 -9.20 -38.61
N TRP A 29 -10.23 -9.29 -39.86
CA TRP A 29 -11.57 -9.79 -40.22
C TRP A 29 -11.53 -11.21 -40.78
N ALA A 30 -10.41 -11.92 -40.63
CA ALA A 30 -10.21 -13.24 -41.22
C ALA A 30 -11.26 -14.28 -40.80
N ASP A 31 -11.90 -14.13 -39.65
CA ASP A 31 -12.85 -15.11 -39.10
C ASP A 31 -14.32 -14.87 -39.51
N GLU A 32 -14.61 -13.81 -40.27
CA GLU A 32 -15.97 -13.55 -40.74
C GLU A 32 -16.05 -12.95 -42.14
N SER A 33 -17.22 -13.09 -42.77
CA SER A 33 -17.46 -12.43 -44.04
C SER A 33 -17.64 -10.93 -43.84
N ALA A 34 -17.03 -10.15 -44.74
CA ALA A 34 -17.05 -8.70 -44.71
C ALA A 34 -17.20 -8.15 -46.13
N PHE A 35 -17.65 -6.90 -46.25
CA PHE A 35 -17.87 -6.25 -47.54
C PHE A 35 -16.88 -5.11 -47.77
N PHE A 36 -15.99 -5.28 -48.74
CA PHE A 36 -14.99 -4.29 -49.11
C PHE A 36 -15.48 -3.45 -50.29
N ILE A 37 -15.67 -2.17 -50.06
CA ILE A 37 -15.92 -1.15 -51.09
C ILE A 37 -14.58 -0.48 -51.38
N THR A 38 -13.92 -0.92 -52.45
CA THR A 38 -12.52 -0.58 -52.72
C THR A 38 -12.22 -0.56 -54.23
N GLY A 39 -10.98 -0.27 -54.63
CA GLY A 39 -10.53 -0.40 -56.03
C GLY A 39 -9.77 -1.70 -56.30
N ARG A 40 -9.58 -2.03 -57.57
CA ARG A 40 -9.00 -3.32 -57.99
C ARG A 40 -7.52 -3.45 -57.67
N ASP A 41 -6.83 -2.33 -57.50
CA ASP A 41 -5.41 -2.36 -57.13
C ASP A 41 -5.18 -3.02 -55.76
N TYR A 42 -6.09 -2.86 -54.78
CA TYR A 42 -5.89 -3.41 -53.43
C TYR A 42 -5.76 -4.93 -53.40
N VAL A 43 -6.38 -5.64 -54.36
CA VAL A 43 -6.38 -7.11 -54.44
C VAL A 43 -5.22 -7.71 -55.24
N ARG A 44 -4.28 -6.88 -55.67
CA ARG A 44 -3.06 -7.34 -56.36
C ARG A 44 -2.18 -8.17 -55.43
N ALA A 45 -1.38 -9.06 -56.03
CA ALA A 45 -0.50 -9.93 -55.25
C ALA A 45 0.52 -9.08 -54.47
N ALA A 46 0.87 -9.51 -53.26
CA ALA A 46 1.80 -8.75 -52.43
C ALA A 46 3.18 -8.54 -53.10
N CYS A 47 3.61 -9.48 -53.96
CA CYS A 47 4.84 -9.35 -54.76
C CYS A 47 4.79 -8.25 -55.82
N ASP A 48 3.60 -7.76 -56.20
CA ASP A 48 3.44 -6.66 -57.16
C ASP A 48 3.77 -5.29 -56.54
N TRP A 49 3.94 -5.24 -55.22
CA TRP A 49 4.19 -4.02 -54.45
C TRP A 49 5.65 -3.88 -53.98
N ASP A 50 6.58 -4.61 -54.60
CA ASP A 50 8.00 -4.60 -54.22
C ASP A 50 8.56 -3.17 -54.11
N GLY A 51 9.26 -2.88 -53.01
CA GLY A 51 9.79 -1.55 -52.68
C GLY A 51 8.81 -0.57 -52.03
N ARG A 52 7.52 -0.90 -51.86
CA ARG A 52 6.60 -0.10 -51.04
C ARG A 52 6.87 -0.29 -49.54
N TRP A 53 6.67 0.78 -48.77
CA TRP A 53 6.88 0.75 -47.32
C TRP A 53 5.93 -0.23 -46.61
N GLU A 54 4.74 -0.49 -47.17
CA GLU A 54 3.81 -1.48 -46.63
C GLU A 54 4.36 -2.93 -46.69
N CYS A 55 5.34 -3.19 -47.55
CA CYS A 55 6.00 -4.49 -47.67
C CYS A 55 7.22 -4.64 -46.74
N ASP A 56 7.66 -3.56 -46.09
CA ASP A 56 8.78 -3.61 -45.13
C ASP A 56 8.37 -4.46 -43.90
N PRO A 57 9.14 -5.52 -43.55
CA PRO A 57 8.87 -6.33 -42.37
C PRO A 57 8.79 -5.52 -41.06
N ALA A 58 9.55 -4.43 -40.92
CA ALA A 58 9.49 -3.57 -39.74
C ALA A 58 8.16 -2.81 -39.65
N VAL A 59 7.61 -2.39 -40.79
CA VAL A 59 6.30 -1.76 -40.88
C VAL A 59 5.19 -2.76 -40.57
N GLN A 60 5.26 -3.95 -41.15
CA GLN A 60 4.34 -5.07 -40.88
C GLN A 60 4.29 -5.41 -39.39
N ALA A 61 5.47 -5.56 -38.76
CA ALA A 61 5.57 -5.83 -37.33
C ALA A 61 4.98 -4.71 -36.48
N ARG A 62 5.27 -3.44 -36.81
CA ARG A 62 4.75 -2.28 -36.08
C ARG A 62 3.24 -2.13 -36.21
N LEU A 63 2.70 -2.31 -37.42
CA LEU A 63 1.28 -2.09 -37.72
C LEU A 63 0.42 -3.36 -37.54
N GLY A 64 1.02 -4.48 -37.13
CA GLY A 64 0.30 -5.69 -36.77
C GLY A 64 -0.41 -6.37 -37.94
N TYR A 65 0.24 -6.51 -39.09
CA TYR A 65 -0.26 -7.30 -40.21
C TYR A 65 0.85 -8.10 -40.88
N SER A 66 0.46 -9.11 -41.65
CA SER A 66 1.36 -9.86 -42.54
C SER A 66 0.89 -9.71 -43.98
N LEU A 67 1.81 -9.86 -44.94
CA LEU A 67 1.43 -9.86 -46.35
C LEU A 67 0.46 -11.03 -46.64
N PRO A 68 -0.71 -10.77 -47.24
CA PRO A 68 -1.69 -11.82 -47.47
C PRO A 68 -1.20 -12.80 -48.53
N VAL A 69 -1.35 -14.09 -48.28
CA VAL A 69 -1.10 -15.14 -49.28
C VAL A 69 -2.07 -14.99 -50.47
N ASN A 70 -3.33 -14.69 -50.16
CA ASN A 70 -4.34 -14.31 -51.13
C ASN A 70 -4.85 -12.91 -50.77
N ALA A 71 -4.52 -11.93 -51.62
CA ALA A 71 -4.97 -10.55 -51.46
C ALA A 71 -6.46 -10.35 -51.80
N GLN A 72 -7.19 -11.41 -52.19
CA GLN A 72 -8.64 -11.41 -52.32
C GLN A 72 -9.25 -12.70 -51.75
N PRO A 73 -9.32 -12.85 -50.41
CA PRO A 73 -9.90 -14.04 -49.79
C PRO A 73 -11.36 -14.26 -50.23
N GLU A 74 -11.70 -15.50 -50.59
CA GLU A 74 -13.03 -15.86 -51.14
C GLU A 74 -14.18 -15.66 -50.15
N GLN A 75 -13.88 -15.62 -48.85
CA GLN A 75 -14.86 -15.39 -47.79
C GLN A 75 -15.43 -13.96 -47.76
N HIS A 76 -14.71 -13.00 -48.33
CA HIS A 76 -15.11 -11.61 -48.34
C HIS A 76 -15.79 -11.24 -49.65
N HIS A 77 -16.67 -10.25 -49.59
CA HIS A 77 -17.38 -9.71 -50.72
C HIS A 77 -16.77 -8.38 -51.15
N TYR A 78 -16.74 -8.12 -52.46
CA TYR A 78 -16.06 -6.96 -53.02
C TYR A 78 -16.98 -6.16 -53.94
N ALA A 79 -17.03 -4.85 -53.70
CA ALA A 79 -17.64 -3.84 -54.54
C ALA A 79 -16.55 -2.90 -55.07
N TRP A 80 -16.57 -2.64 -56.38
CA TRP A 80 -15.51 -1.91 -57.05
C TRP A 80 -15.95 -0.47 -57.33
N LEU A 81 -15.19 0.48 -56.80
CA LEU A 81 -15.33 1.89 -57.12
C LEU A 81 -14.87 2.18 -58.56
N ASP A 82 -15.51 3.14 -59.24
CA ASP A 82 -15.13 3.55 -60.58
C ASP A 82 -13.80 4.31 -60.56
N GLU A 83 -12.74 3.64 -61.01
CA GLU A 83 -11.39 4.22 -61.03
C GLU A 83 -11.30 5.47 -61.94
N ASN A 84 -12.19 5.63 -62.92
CA ASN A 84 -12.25 6.83 -63.78
C ASN A 84 -12.82 8.05 -63.05
N ARG A 85 -13.45 7.88 -61.87
CA ARG A 85 -14.01 8.98 -61.08
C ARG A 85 -12.93 10.00 -60.70
N PHE A 86 -11.71 9.53 -60.45
CA PHE A 86 -10.59 10.43 -60.13
C PHE A 86 -10.26 11.34 -61.32
N ASP A 87 -10.23 10.80 -62.54
CA ASP A 87 -10.01 11.60 -63.76
C ASP A 87 -11.13 12.62 -63.98
N ASP A 88 -12.38 12.26 -63.69
CA ASP A 88 -13.51 13.20 -63.73
C ASP A 88 -13.30 14.39 -62.79
N TRP A 89 -12.87 14.15 -61.55
CA TRP A 89 -12.57 15.21 -60.59
C TRP A 89 -11.38 16.06 -61.04
N LEU A 90 -10.30 15.44 -61.51
CA LEU A 90 -9.14 16.16 -62.05
C LEU A 90 -9.53 17.06 -63.23
N ASN A 91 -10.31 16.54 -64.18
CA ASN A 91 -10.77 17.31 -65.33
C ASN A 91 -11.61 18.53 -64.91
N LYS A 92 -12.47 18.39 -63.89
CA LYS A 92 -13.26 19.51 -63.33
C LYS A 92 -12.41 20.54 -62.59
N LEU A 93 -11.22 20.15 -62.12
CA LEU A 93 -10.35 20.95 -61.25
C LEU A 93 -9.04 21.35 -61.92
N ASN A 94 -9.01 21.38 -63.26
CA ASN A 94 -7.83 21.75 -64.07
C ASN A 94 -6.57 20.93 -63.71
N GLY A 95 -6.75 19.65 -63.40
CA GLY A 95 -5.67 18.73 -63.04
C GLY A 95 -5.09 18.97 -61.64
N ASN A 96 -5.82 19.60 -60.71
CA ASN A 96 -5.37 19.80 -59.33
C ASN A 96 -5.79 18.63 -58.41
N PRO A 97 -4.88 17.68 -58.09
CA PRO A 97 -5.22 16.51 -57.27
C PRO A 97 -5.44 16.86 -55.79
N ILE A 98 -4.82 17.93 -55.29
CA ILE A 98 -4.93 18.34 -53.88
C ILE A 98 -6.30 18.96 -53.61
N GLU A 99 -6.78 19.82 -54.52
CA GLU A 99 -8.15 20.35 -54.43
C GLU A 99 -9.19 19.24 -54.65
N ALA A 100 -8.91 18.27 -55.53
CA ALA A 100 -9.76 17.09 -55.69
C ALA A 100 -9.86 16.32 -54.37
N PHE A 101 -8.74 16.14 -53.67
CA PHE A 101 -8.71 15.47 -52.38
C PHE A 101 -9.49 16.25 -51.31
N ARG A 102 -9.29 17.56 -51.22
CA ARG A 102 -10.05 18.40 -50.29
C ARG A 102 -11.56 18.29 -50.52
N ARG A 103 -12.01 18.35 -51.77
CA ARG A 103 -13.45 18.20 -52.10
C ARG A 103 -13.96 16.81 -51.78
N PHE A 104 -13.19 15.77 -52.08
CA PHE A 104 -13.54 14.40 -51.70
C PHE A 104 -13.74 14.24 -50.19
N LEU A 105 -12.86 14.85 -49.38
CA LEU A 105 -12.94 14.79 -47.93
C LEU A 105 -14.10 15.63 -47.36
N CYS A 106 -14.34 16.83 -47.90
CA CYS A 106 -15.19 17.84 -47.26
C CYS A 106 -16.53 18.12 -47.96
N GLU A 107 -16.72 17.68 -49.20
CA GLU A 107 -17.87 18.06 -50.02
C GLU A 107 -18.65 16.86 -50.55
N ARG A 108 -19.96 17.07 -50.69
CA ARG A 108 -20.88 16.10 -51.27
C ARG A 108 -20.80 16.16 -52.80
N ASP A 109 -20.67 15.02 -53.45
CA ASP A 109 -20.69 14.88 -54.91
C ASP A 109 -21.85 13.96 -55.31
N ALA A 110 -22.87 14.52 -55.96
CA ALA A 110 -24.10 13.79 -56.32
C ALA A 110 -23.89 12.66 -57.35
N ALA A 111 -22.82 12.69 -58.15
CA ALA A 111 -22.50 11.56 -59.02
C ALA A 111 -21.88 10.42 -58.20
N PHE A 112 -21.02 10.76 -57.25
CA PHE A 112 -20.41 9.79 -56.37
C PHE A 112 -21.40 9.20 -55.36
N GLU A 113 -22.32 9.99 -54.82
CA GLU A 113 -23.40 9.49 -53.94
C GLU A 113 -24.25 8.42 -54.63
N ARG A 114 -24.64 8.62 -55.90
CA ARG A 114 -25.40 7.64 -56.68
C ARG A 114 -24.62 6.34 -56.93
N GLU A 115 -23.31 6.45 -57.13
CA GLU A 115 -22.44 5.29 -57.25
C GLU A 115 -22.38 4.52 -55.93
N LEU A 116 -22.17 5.21 -54.80
CA LEU A 116 -22.16 4.63 -53.47
C LEU A 116 -23.50 3.97 -53.12
N GLU A 117 -24.63 4.62 -53.42
CA GLU A 117 -25.96 4.05 -53.24
C GLU A 117 -26.10 2.71 -53.96
N ALA A 118 -25.70 2.64 -55.23
CA ALA A 118 -25.76 1.41 -56.01
C ALA A 118 -24.85 0.30 -55.46
N LEU A 119 -23.65 0.65 -54.98
CA LEU A 119 -22.73 -0.32 -54.36
C LEU A 119 -23.27 -0.85 -53.03
N LEU A 120 -23.91 0.00 -52.22
CA LEU A 120 -24.54 -0.39 -50.96
C LEU A 120 -25.80 -1.23 -51.18
N ASP A 121 -26.59 -0.93 -52.21
CA ASP A 121 -27.75 -1.75 -52.60
C ASP A 121 -27.35 -3.16 -53.08
N ALA A 122 -26.13 -3.31 -53.60
CA ALA A 122 -25.57 -4.58 -54.02
C ALA A 122 -24.94 -5.38 -52.87
N ALA A 123 -24.98 -4.89 -51.62
CA ALA A 123 -24.43 -5.60 -50.48
C ALA A 123 -25.13 -6.96 -50.28
N PRO A 124 -24.37 -8.05 -50.06
CA PRO A 124 -24.91 -9.41 -49.98
C PRO A 124 -25.72 -9.67 -48.69
N ALA A 125 -25.60 -8.79 -47.69
CA ALA A 125 -26.33 -8.84 -46.43
C ALA A 125 -26.49 -7.42 -45.87
N GLN A 126 -27.37 -7.27 -44.87
CA GLN A 126 -27.55 -6.01 -44.17
C GLN A 126 -26.24 -5.56 -43.50
N LEU A 127 -25.88 -4.29 -43.74
CA LEU A 127 -24.67 -3.70 -43.19
C LEU A 127 -24.93 -3.19 -41.77
N GLU A 128 -24.02 -3.53 -40.86
CA GLU A 128 -24.03 -3.07 -39.47
C GLU A 128 -23.40 -1.69 -39.35
N ALA A 129 -22.28 -1.48 -40.04
CA ALA A 129 -21.55 -0.22 -40.13
C ALA A 129 -20.56 -0.25 -41.30
N ILE A 130 -20.06 0.92 -41.70
CA ILE A 130 -18.98 1.08 -42.66
C ILE A 130 -17.77 1.70 -41.97
N VAL A 131 -16.64 1.01 -42.03
CA VAL A 131 -15.34 1.49 -41.54
C VAL A 131 -14.62 2.22 -42.66
N THR A 132 -14.12 3.43 -42.41
CA THR A 132 -13.35 4.20 -43.38
C THR A 132 -12.15 4.88 -42.73
N ILE A 133 -11.08 5.08 -43.49
CA ILE A 133 -9.81 5.63 -43.00
C ILE A 133 -9.75 7.17 -43.03
N CYS A 134 -10.71 7.81 -43.69
CA CYS A 134 -10.75 9.27 -43.84
C CYS A 134 -12.20 9.75 -43.92
N ASN A 135 -12.42 11.05 -43.68
CA ASN A 135 -13.74 11.64 -43.87
C ASN A 135 -14.12 11.62 -45.34
N VAL A 136 -15.37 11.33 -45.64
CA VAL A 136 -15.89 11.29 -47.01
C VAL A 136 -17.33 11.78 -46.96
N ALA A 137 -17.50 13.09 -47.12
CA ALA A 137 -18.80 13.74 -46.95
C ALA A 137 -19.94 13.11 -47.77
N SER A 138 -19.63 12.57 -48.96
CA SER A 138 -20.61 11.84 -49.80
C SER A 138 -21.03 10.50 -49.20
N LEU A 139 -20.07 9.71 -48.67
CA LEU A 139 -20.34 8.43 -48.01
C LEU A 139 -21.14 8.64 -46.74
N GLU A 140 -20.74 9.60 -45.92
CA GLU A 140 -21.43 9.98 -44.69
C GLU A 140 -22.89 10.36 -44.96
N ALA A 141 -23.15 11.17 -46.00
CA ALA A 141 -24.50 11.55 -46.39
C ALA A 141 -25.35 10.34 -46.81
N VAL A 142 -24.83 9.48 -47.69
CA VAL A 142 -25.55 8.29 -48.16
C VAL A 142 -25.86 7.35 -47.00
N CYS A 143 -24.87 7.06 -46.15
CA CYS A 143 -25.04 6.20 -44.98
C CYS A 143 -26.04 6.76 -43.97
N ALA A 144 -26.01 8.07 -43.70
CA ALA A 144 -26.97 8.74 -42.82
C ALA A 144 -28.42 8.59 -43.31
N THR A 145 -28.67 8.71 -44.62
CA THR A 145 -30.03 8.51 -45.17
C THR A 145 -30.54 7.07 -45.04
N ARG A 146 -29.62 6.11 -44.94
CA ARG A 146 -29.90 4.68 -44.83
C ARG A 146 -29.85 4.16 -43.40
N GLY A 147 -29.52 5.02 -42.43
CA GLY A 147 -29.35 4.64 -41.02
C GLY A 147 -28.15 3.70 -40.78
N ILE A 148 -27.13 3.76 -41.64
CA ILE A 148 -25.91 2.96 -41.52
C ILE A 148 -24.84 3.81 -40.82
N PRO A 149 -24.33 3.41 -39.65
CA PRO A 149 -23.22 4.11 -38.99
C PRO A 149 -21.94 4.09 -39.82
N VAL A 150 -21.21 5.20 -39.82
CA VAL A 150 -19.86 5.31 -40.42
C VAL A 150 -18.85 5.44 -39.29
N ILE A 151 -17.82 4.60 -39.31
CA ILE A 151 -16.75 4.56 -38.30
C ILE A 151 -15.47 5.02 -38.98
N HIS A 152 -14.96 6.17 -38.56
CA HIS A 152 -13.72 6.74 -39.06
C HIS A 152 -12.56 6.25 -38.18
N ILE A 153 -11.56 5.66 -38.83
CA ILE A 153 -10.36 5.12 -38.19
C ILE A 153 -9.10 5.71 -38.81
N GLU A 154 -8.03 5.87 -38.04
CA GLU A 154 -6.71 6.26 -38.54
C GLU A 154 -5.68 6.00 -37.43
N LEU A 155 -4.39 6.00 -37.76
CA LEU A 155 -3.33 6.04 -36.75
C LEU A 155 -3.51 7.22 -35.79
N GLY A 156 -3.46 6.93 -34.50
CA GLY A 156 -3.54 7.92 -33.44
C GLY A 156 -2.30 8.81 -33.37
N PRO A 157 -2.28 9.80 -32.45
CA PRO A 157 -1.21 10.77 -32.33
C PRO A 157 0.02 10.23 -31.58
N LEU A 158 -0.16 9.21 -30.72
CA LEU A 158 0.93 8.55 -30.00
C LEU A 158 1.26 7.23 -30.72
N ARG A 159 2.52 7.09 -31.15
CA ARG A 159 2.98 6.03 -32.06
C ARG A 159 4.30 5.41 -31.62
N GLY A 160 4.48 4.14 -31.92
CA GLY A 160 5.73 3.43 -31.71
C GLY A 160 6.86 3.93 -32.63
N PRO A 161 8.13 3.79 -32.20
CA PRO A 161 8.55 3.08 -31.00
C PRO A 161 8.54 3.94 -29.72
N LEU A 162 8.27 5.25 -29.78
CA LEU A 162 8.37 6.13 -28.61
C LEU A 162 7.19 5.97 -27.64
N TYR A 163 6.00 5.72 -28.18
CA TYR A 163 4.78 5.55 -27.39
C TYR A 163 4.09 4.22 -27.70
N ARG A 164 3.22 3.79 -26.79
CA ARG A 164 2.17 2.81 -27.09
C ARG A 164 1.43 3.25 -28.35
N GLU A 165 1.22 2.32 -29.28
CA GLU A 165 0.54 2.62 -30.53
C GLU A 165 -0.95 2.86 -30.25
N THR A 166 -1.45 4.02 -30.70
CA THR A 166 -2.85 4.42 -30.53
C THR A 166 -3.55 4.54 -31.89
N GLY A 167 -4.88 4.48 -31.88
CA GLY A 167 -5.75 4.64 -33.04
C GLY A 167 -6.93 5.56 -32.76
N TYR A 168 -7.54 6.08 -33.82
CA TYR A 168 -8.83 6.74 -33.78
C TYR A 168 -9.96 5.77 -34.12
N VAL A 169 -11.10 5.91 -33.43
CA VAL A 169 -12.38 5.28 -33.76
C VAL A 169 -13.49 6.30 -33.43
N ASP A 170 -13.92 7.03 -34.46
CA ASP A 170 -14.78 8.21 -34.36
C ASP A 170 -16.00 8.07 -35.29
N PHE A 171 -17.21 8.27 -34.77
CA PHE A 171 -18.46 8.11 -35.52
C PHE A 171 -18.88 9.35 -36.31
N ARG A 172 -18.10 10.43 -36.23
CA ARG A 172 -18.37 11.72 -36.88
C ARG A 172 -17.29 12.14 -37.87
N GLY A 173 -16.02 11.94 -37.53
CA GLY A 173 -14.91 12.25 -38.41
C GLY A 173 -13.54 12.03 -37.77
N VAL A 174 -12.53 11.71 -38.57
CA VAL A 174 -11.15 11.51 -38.14
C VAL A 174 -10.25 12.66 -38.55
N ASN A 175 -9.27 12.98 -37.71
CA ASN A 175 -8.43 14.17 -37.76
C ASN A 175 -9.23 15.47 -37.57
N GLY A 176 -10.03 15.89 -38.55
CA GLY A 176 -10.96 17.01 -38.45
C GLY A 176 -12.41 16.57 -38.27
N ASN A 177 -13.26 17.48 -37.80
CA ASN A 177 -14.68 17.22 -37.49
C ASN A 177 -14.89 16.07 -36.48
N SER A 178 -13.93 15.85 -35.58
CA SER A 178 -14.00 14.77 -34.59
C SER A 178 -15.09 14.97 -33.54
N GLU A 179 -15.58 13.87 -32.96
CA GLU A 179 -16.55 13.88 -31.87
C GLU A 179 -15.93 13.98 -30.47
N SER A 180 -14.61 14.15 -30.34
CA SER A 180 -13.89 14.14 -29.04
C SER A 180 -14.48 15.09 -28.00
N ALA A 181 -14.74 16.35 -28.37
CA ALA A 181 -15.33 17.36 -27.49
C ALA A 181 -16.77 16.98 -27.06
N GLN A 182 -17.56 16.47 -28.01
CA GLN A 182 -18.92 16.03 -27.77
C GLN A 182 -18.93 14.83 -26.82
N ARG A 183 -18.06 13.83 -27.03
CA ARG A 183 -17.95 12.68 -26.14
C ARG A 183 -17.45 13.06 -24.75
N TYR A 184 -16.51 14.00 -24.64
CA TYR A 184 -16.07 14.51 -23.34
C TYR A 184 -17.23 15.15 -22.56
N SER A 185 -18.13 15.88 -23.24
CA SER A 185 -19.28 16.51 -22.59
C SER A 185 -20.27 15.52 -21.95
N LEU A 186 -20.22 14.24 -22.33
CA LEU A 186 -21.02 13.18 -21.73
C LEU A 186 -20.39 12.64 -20.43
N CYS A 187 -19.15 13.02 -20.12
CA CYS A 187 -18.35 12.46 -19.04
C CYS A 187 -18.40 13.35 -17.77
N HIS A 188 -19.50 13.26 -17.01
CA HIS A 188 -19.79 14.19 -15.90
C HIS A 188 -19.04 13.89 -14.59
N ASP A 189 -18.76 12.62 -14.29
CA ASP A 189 -18.18 12.16 -13.02
C ASP A 189 -16.71 11.70 -13.16
N TRP A 190 -16.03 12.16 -14.20
CA TRP A 190 -14.68 11.74 -14.54
C TRP A 190 -13.62 12.57 -13.81
N GLN A 191 -13.21 12.14 -12.62
CA GLN A 191 -12.20 12.83 -11.83
C GLN A 191 -11.18 11.87 -11.22
N TRP A 192 -9.95 11.89 -11.74
CA TRP A 192 -8.85 11.06 -11.26
C TRP A 192 -7.73 11.92 -10.68
N SER A 193 -7.12 11.45 -9.60
CA SER A 193 -5.93 12.07 -9.00
C SER A 193 -4.66 11.58 -9.72
N ILE A 194 -4.46 12.05 -10.95
CA ILE A 194 -3.32 11.71 -11.82
C ILE A 194 -2.65 12.99 -12.32
N THR A 195 -1.33 12.97 -12.46
CA THR A 195 -0.51 14.06 -12.99
C THR A 195 -0.20 13.88 -14.47
N THR A 196 0.15 14.96 -15.18
CA THR A 196 0.59 14.88 -16.59
C THR A 196 1.81 13.96 -16.76
N ARG A 197 2.71 13.96 -15.77
CA ARG A 197 3.88 13.09 -15.75
C ARG A 197 3.50 11.61 -15.74
N GLU A 198 2.56 11.21 -14.88
CA GLU A 198 2.07 9.82 -14.82
C GLU A 198 1.38 9.41 -16.13
N LEU A 199 0.64 10.32 -16.78
CA LEU A 199 0.05 10.10 -18.10
C LEU A 199 1.13 9.86 -19.16
N LEU A 200 2.17 10.72 -19.19
CA LEU A 200 3.27 10.57 -20.14
C LEU A 200 4.04 9.27 -19.92
N GLN A 201 4.40 8.95 -18.68
CA GLN A 201 5.04 7.67 -18.33
C GLN A 201 4.19 6.48 -18.76
N PHE A 202 2.86 6.59 -18.64
CA PHE A 202 1.98 5.51 -19.05
C PHE A 202 2.07 5.20 -20.55
N PHE A 203 2.06 6.22 -21.38
CA PHE A 203 2.09 6.04 -22.83
C PHE A 203 3.49 5.85 -23.40
N LEU A 204 4.57 6.20 -22.70
CA LEU A 204 5.93 5.88 -23.14
C LEU A 204 6.15 4.37 -23.16
N THR A 205 6.78 3.86 -24.21
CA THR A 205 7.29 2.47 -24.26
C THR A 205 8.47 2.29 -23.32
N HIS A 206 9.29 3.34 -23.19
CA HIS A 206 10.49 3.44 -22.37
C HIS A 206 10.34 4.61 -21.37
N PRO A 207 9.71 4.40 -20.20
CA PRO A 207 9.43 5.46 -19.21
C PRO A 207 10.67 6.24 -18.75
N GLU A 208 11.85 5.61 -18.77
CA GLU A 208 13.16 6.20 -18.50
C GLU A 208 13.51 7.37 -19.42
N THR A 209 12.96 7.39 -20.64
CA THR A 209 13.15 8.48 -21.62
C THR A 209 12.80 9.85 -21.02
N TYR A 210 11.85 9.90 -20.09
CA TYR A 210 11.47 11.15 -19.42
C TYR A 210 12.61 11.75 -18.59
N GLN A 211 13.45 10.90 -17.97
CA GLN A 211 14.57 11.34 -17.13
C GLN A 211 15.73 11.92 -17.94
N GLU A 212 15.83 11.51 -19.21
CA GLU A 212 16.87 11.96 -20.14
C GLU A 212 16.50 13.29 -20.85
N LEU A 213 15.27 13.77 -20.68
CA LEU A 213 14.83 15.00 -21.32
C LEU A 213 15.61 16.22 -20.80
N PRO A 214 15.93 17.20 -21.67
CA PRO A 214 16.57 18.44 -21.26
C PRO A 214 15.80 19.17 -20.16
N THR A 215 16.46 19.49 -19.04
CA THR A 215 15.86 20.20 -17.90
C THR A 215 15.74 21.71 -18.12
N GLN A 216 16.52 22.27 -19.05
CA GLN A 216 16.48 23.69 -19.39
C GLN A 216 15.91 23.90 -20.81
N THR A 217 14.97 24.83 -20.93
CA THR A 217 14.49 25.31 -22.23
C THR A 217 15.54 26.21 -22.86
N ALA A 218 15.95 25.91 -24.09
CA ALA A 218 16.93 26.66 -24.85
C ALA A 218 16.29 27.65 -25.84
N TYR A 219 15.04 27.42 -26.25
CA TYR A 219 14.35 28.22 -27.27
C TYR A 219 13.00 28.72 -26.76
N GLU A 220 12.63 29.96 -27.14
CA GLU A 220 11.36 30.56 -26.73
C GLU A 220 10.18 29.91 -27.45
N CYS A 221 10.34 29.48 -28.70
CA CYS A 221 9.27 28.84 -29.46
C CYS A 221 9.76 27.74 -30.41
N GLY A 222 9.09 26.58 -30.33
CA GLY A 222 9.21 25.49 -31.29
C GLY A 222 8.12 25.57 -32.35
N VAL A 223 8.47 25.42 -33.64
CA VAL A 223 7.50 25.32 -34.74
C VAL A 223 7.54 23.92 -35.34
N VAL A 224 6.39 23.26 -35.41
CA VAL A 224 6.25 21.92 -35.97
C VAL A 224 5.71 22.00 -37.39
N LEU A 225 6.47 21.51 -38.37
CA LEU A 225 6.02 21.36 -39.75
C LEU A 225 5.39 19.98 -39.97
N GLN A 226 4.53 19.87 -40.99
CA GLN A 226 3.79 18.66 -41.33
C GLN A 226 3.99 18.30 -42.82
N VAL A 227 3.56 17.12 -43.23
CA VAL A 227 3.54 16.73 -44.65
C VAL A 227 2.52 17.60 -45.39
N GLU A 228 2.94 18.24 -46.48
CA GLU A 228 2.19 19.30 -47.15
C GLU A 228 0.89 18.82 -47.79
N ASP A 229 0.86 17.58 -48.24
CA ASP A 229 -0.26 16.96 -48.97
C ASP A 229 -1.10 15.98 -48.14
N ASP A 230 -0.85 15.92 -46.83
CA ASP A 230 -1.66 15.14 -45.89
C ASP A 230 -3.05 15.78 -45.75
N SER A 231 -4.09 14.94 -45.58
CA SER A 231 -5.46 15.36 -45.27
C SER A 231 -5.54 16.45 -44.17
N ASN A 232 -4.68 16.38 -43.16
CA ASN A 232 -4.58 17.35 -42.07
C ASN A 232 -4.28 18.77 -42.57
N LEU A 233 -3.37 18.94 -43.53
CA LEU A 233 -3.05 20.25 -44.10
C LEU A 233 -3.99 20.62 -45.24
N VAL A 234 -4.42 19.63 -46.02
CA VAL A 234 -5.27 19.83 -47.20
C VAL A 234 -6.69 20.26 -46.82
N ALA A 235 -7.29 19.62 -45.82
CA ALA A 235 -8.68 19.84 -45.43
C ALA A 235 -8.85 20.53 -44.07
N TYR A 236 -7.99 20.22 -43.11
CA TYR A 236 -8.18 20.62 -41.70
C TYR A 236 -7.21 21.71 -41.23
N GLY A 237 -6.42 22.28 -42.13
CA GLY A 237 -5.43 23.30 -41.79
C GLY A 237 -6.01 24.71 -41.55
N ASN A 238 -7.31 24.93 -41.74
CA ASN A 238 -7.96 26.26 -41.66
C ASN A 238 -7.25 27.34 -42.50
N GLY A 239 -6.77 26.97 -43.69
CA GLY A 239 -6.02 27.87 -44.58
C GLY A 239 -4.55 28.09 -44.20
N MET A 240 -4.04 27.41 -43.16
CA MET A 240 -2.63 27.45 -42.79
C MET A 240 -1.81 26.41 -43.57
N SER A 241 -0.64 26.83 -44.03
CA SER A 241 0.40 25.96 -44.59
C SER A 241 1.67 26.04 -43.72
N ASN A 242 2.63 25.14 -43.95
CA ASN A 242 3.96 25.20 -43.30
C ASN A 242 4.59 26.60 -43.40
N LEU A 243 4.47 27.25 -44.56
CA LEU A 243 4.96 28.61 -44.79
C LEU A 243 4.21 29.64 -43.95
N ALA A 244 2.87 29.57 -43.92
CA ALA A 244 2.04 30.50 -43.15
C ALA A 244 2.31 30.37 -41.64
N LEU A 245 2.49 29.15 -41.14
CA LEU A 245 2.85 28.87 -39.75
C LEU A 245 4.21 29.50 -39.40
N LEU A 246 5.22 29.28 -40.22
CA LEU A 246 6.56 29.86 -40.02
C LEU A 246 6.54 31.39 -40.05
N ALA A 247 5.80 31.98 -40.99
CA ALA A 247 5.63 33.43 -41.08
C ALA A 247 4.94 33.98 -39.82
N ALA A 248 3.88 33.31 -39.33
CA ALA A 248 3.18 33.71 -38.12
C ALA A 248 4.06 33.60 -36.86
N ALA A 249 4.93 32.59 -36.78
CA ALA A 249 5.87 32.43 -35.67
C ALA A 249 6.96 33.52 -35.67
N ARG A 250 7.55 33.82 -36.82
CA ARG A 250 8.57 34.88 -37.00
C ARG A 250 8.06 36.29 -36.72
N GLN A 251 6.76 36.52 -36.79
CA GLN A 251 6.17 37.80 -36.36
C GLN A 251 6.13 37.96 -34.84
N LYS A 252 6.24 36.85 -34.08
CA LYS A 252 6.10 36.84 -32.62
C LYS A 252 7.42 36.61 -31.88
N VAL A 253 8.37 35.91 -32.49
CA VAL A 253 9.61 35.45 -31.86
C VAL A 253 10.80 35.74 -32.78
N ALA A 254 11.93 36.14 -32.18
CA ALA A 254 13.17 36.38 -32.92
C ALA A 254 13.71 35.09 -33.55
N ALA A 255 14.49 35.23 -34.62
CA ALA A 255 14.97 34.07 -35.39
C ALA A 255 15.87 33.12 -34.58
N ASP A 256 16.69 33.66 -33.68
CA ASP A 256 17.62 32.87 -32.84
C ASP A 256 16.89 32.15 -31.69
N ASP A 257 15.71 32.63 -31.30
CA ASP A 257 14.87 32.03 -30.25
C ASP A 257 13.81 31.06 -30.81
N LEU A 258 13.81 30.83 -32.13
CA LEU A 258 12.88 29.98 -32.85
C LEU A 258 13.54 28.68 -33.30
N LEU A 259 13.07 27.55 -32.77
CA LEU A 259 13.51 26.22 -33.20
C LEU A 259 12.46 25.59 -34.12
N VAL A 260 12.86 25.10 -35.28
CA VAL A 260 11.91 24.53 -36.27
C VAL A 260 12.19 23.06 -36.49
N ARG A 261 11.16 22.23 -36.26
CA ARG A 261 11.20 20.79 -36.53
C ARG A 261 10.49 20.49 -37.84
N ALA A 262 11.28 20.04 -38.82
CA ALA A 262 10.75 19.53 -40.09
C ALA A 262 10.11 18.15 -39.90
N HIS A 263 9.12 17.82 -40.72
CA HIS A 263 8.53 16.48 -40.73
C HIS A 263 9.39 15.52 -41.57
N PRO A 264 9.79 14.34 -41.06
CA PRO A 264 10.63 13.39 -41.80
C PRO A 264 10.02 12.91 -43.13
N GLY A 265 8.69 12.83 -43.19
CA GLY A 265 7.95 12.48 -44.41
C GLY A 265 7.62 13.66 -45.34
N SER A 266 8.10 14.87 -45.06
CA SER A 266 7.91 16.01 -45.98
C SER A 266 8.76 15.81 -47.24
N SER A 267 8.23 16.23 -48.38
CA SER A 267 8.98 16.25 -49.65
C SER A 267 9.94 17.44 -49.75
N PHE A 268 9.90 18.37 -48.79
CA PHE A 268 10.64 19.62 -48.83
C PHE A 268 11.57 19.77 -47.62
N THR A 269 12.72 20.40 -47.83
CA THR A 269 13.66 20.73 -46.76
C THR A 269 13.85 22.25 -46.67
N LEU A 270 13.99 22.75 -45.44
CA LEU A 270 14.28 24.15 -45.19
C LEU A 270 15.76 24.48 -45.40
N LYS A 271 16.05 25.70 -45.84
CA LYS A 271 17.43 26.20 -45.95
C LYS A 271 17.96 26.58 -44.56
N THR A 272 18.97 25.86 -44.10
CA THR A 272 19.61 26.00 -42.77
C THR A 272 20.10 27.42 -42.45
N ALA A 273 20.47 28.22 -43.46
CA ALA A 273 20.99 29.58 -43.25
C ALA A 273 19.94 30.61 -42.76
N GLN A 274 18.65 30.25 -42.66
CA GLN A 274 17.57 31.20 -42.36
C GLN A 274 16.73 30.82 -41.14
N VAL A 275 16.96 29.65 -40.55
CA VAL A 275 16.14 29.06 -39.49
C VAL A 275 17.02 28.16 -38.63
N CYS A 276 16.87 28.22 -37.31
CA CYS A 276 17.45 27.20 -36.44
C CYS A 276 16.65 25.90 -36.60
N LEU A 277 17.25 24.89 -37.25
CA LEU A 277 16.63 23.59 -37.45
C LEU A 277 16.91 22.68 -36.26
N ASP A 278 15.85 22.01 -35.81
CA ASP A 278 15.92 20.98 -34.80
C ASP A 278 16.65 19.74 -35.30
N ASN A 279 17.57 19.22 -34.49
CA ASN A 279 18.27 17.95 -34.71
C ASN A 279 18.03 16.97 -33.55
N SER A 280 16.98 17.19 -32.75
CA SER A 280 16.63 16.31 -31.64
C SER A 280 16.31 14.90 -32.12
N PRO A 281 16.67 13.86 -31.35
CA PRO A 281 16.49 12.46 -31.75
C PRO A 281 15.02 12.10 -31.99
N ASN A 282 14.09 12.75 -31.30
CA ASN A 282 12.65 12.60 -31.50
C ASN A 282 11.90 13.91 -31.17
N SER A 283 10.60 13.93 -31.41
CA SER A 283 9.75 15.10 -31.19
C SER A 283 9.65 15.49 -29.71
N LEU A 284 9.67 14.52 -28.79
CA LEU A 284 9.55 14.79 -27.36
C LEU A 284 10.76 15.58 -26.82
N TYR A 285 11.97 15.24 -27.27
CA TYR A 285 13.19 16.01 -26.97
C TYR A 285 13.11 17.44 -27.53
N PHE A 286 12.64 17.59 -28.77
CA PHE A 286 12.42 18.91 -29.38
C PHE A 286 11.44 19.75 -28.56
N VAL A 287 10.33 19.16 -28.12
CA VAL A 287 9.33 19.84 -27.29
C VAL A 287 9.94 20.27 -25.95
N ALA A 288 10.76 19.41 -25.32
CA ALA A 288 11.41 19.71 -24.05
C ALA A 288 12.34 20.94 -24.14
N LEU A 289 13.08 21.10 -25.24
CA LEU A 289 13.97 22.24 -25.52
C LEU A 289 13.23 23.58 -25.68
N CYS A 290 11.94 23.55 -26.00
CA CYS A 290 11.15 24.74 -26.29
C CYS A 290 10.31 25.18 -25.09
N ARG A 291 10.13 26.49 -24.93
CA ARG A 291 9.23 27.05 -23.91
C ARG A 291 7.76 26.94 -24.31
N GLN A 292 7.44 27.12 -25.60
CA GLN A 292 6.09 26.94 -26.15
C GLN A 292 6.15 26.31 -27.55
N ILE A 293 5.06 25.69 -28.00
CA ILE A 293 4.97 25.01 -29.30
C ILE A 293 3.88 25.63 -30.17
N PHE A 294 4.21 25.87 -31.43
CA PHE A 294 3.30 26.30 -32.48
C PHE A 294 3.15 25.19 -33.53
N THR A 295 1.91 24.85 -33.85
CA THR A 295 1.58 23.81 -34.84
C THR A 295 0.29 24.17 -35.58
N ILE A 296 0.05 23.53 -36.73
CA ILE A 296 -1.25 23.61 -37.39
C ILE A 296 -2.19 22.63 -36.69
N ASN A 297 -1.91 21.33 -36.80
CA ASN A 297 -2.70 20.25 -36.18
C ASN A 297 -1.88 18.97 -35.97
N SER A 298 -0.55 19.08 -35.91
CA SER A 298 0.35 17.93 -35.74
C SER A 298 0.11 17.17 -34.42
N SER A 299 0.37 15.86 -34.43
CA SER A 299 0.41 15.02 -33.22
C SER A 299 1.41 15.51 -32.17
N VAL A 300 2.50 16.18 -32.57
CA VAL A 300 3.47 16.78 -31.65
C VAL A 300 2.83 17.84 -30.73
N GLY A 301 1.68 18.41 -31.11
CA GLY A 301 0.89 19.25 -30.22
C GLY A 301 0.42 18.50 -28.97
N LEU A 302 0.06 17.23 -29.09
CA LEU A 302 -0.30 16.39 -27.94
C LEU A 302 0.91 16.12 -27.03
N GLU A 303 2.10 15.93 -27.60
CA GLU A 303 3.34 15.78 -26.82
C GLU A 303 3.64 17.04 -26.00
N ALA A 304 3.35 18.23 -26.56
CA ALA A 304 3.43 19.50 -25.83
C ALA A 304 2.47 19.55 -24.63
N LEU A 305 1.25 19.05 -24.79
CA LEU A 305 0.28 18.96 -23.70
C LEU A 305 0.74 17.99 -22.59
N LEU A 306 1.39 16.89 -22.96
CA LEU A 306 1.95 15.89 -22.04
C LEU A 306 3.21 16.38 -21.29
N LEU A 307 3.89 17.42 -21.79
CA LEU A 307 5.01 18.09 -21.11
C LEU A 307 4.63 19.44 -20.49
N ASP A 308 3.33 19.72 -20.37
CA ASP A 308 2.80 20.97 -19.82
C ASP A 308 3.36 22.24 -20.50
N LYS A 309 3.65 22.14 -21.81
CA LYS A 309 4.12 23.26 -22.63
C LYS A 309 2.93 24.04 -23.18
N PRO A 310 2.94 25.38 -23.10
CA PRO A 310 1.99 26.23 -23.81
C PRO A 310 1.96 25.88 -25.30
N LEU A 311 0.75 25.66 -25.82
CA LEU A 311 0.53 25.19 -27.18
C LEU A 311 -0.36 26.18 -27.93
N LYS A 312 0.06 26.55 -29.15
CA LYS A 312 -0.77 27.28 -30.10
C LYS A 312 -1.05 26.40 -31.31
N VAL A 313 -2.34 26.20 -31.58
CA VAL A 313 -2.84 25.35 -32.66
C VAL A 313 -3.69 26.21 -33.60
N CYS A 314 -3.53 26.02 -34.91
CA CYS A 314 -4.19 26.87 -35.91
C CYS A 314 -5.21 26.11 -36.78
N GLY A 315 -5.08 24.80 -36.89
CA GLY A 315 -5.96 23.91 -37.63
C GLY A 315 -6.97 23.19 -36.73
N ASP A 316 -7.94 22.56 -37.37
CA ASP A 316 -8.85 21.63 -36.72
C ASP A 316 -8.14 20.31 -36.41
N ASN A 317 -8.46 19.73 -35.25
CA ASN A 317 -7.91 18.48 -34.75
C ASN A 317 -8.71 17.97 -33.55
N SER A 318 -8.50 16.71 -33.21
CA SER A 318 -9.24 16.04 -32.15
C SER A 318 -8.85 16.39 -30.72
N TYR A 319 -7.72 17.04 -30.48
CA TYR A 319 -7.28 17.43 -29.13
C TYR A 319 -7.55 18.91 -28.79
N ASN A 320 -8.08 19.72 -29.72
CA ASN A 320 -8.32 21.15 -29.53
C ASN A 320 -9.18 21.46 -28.29
N PHE A 321 -10.18 20.64 -27.99
CA PHE A 321 -11.04 20.86 -26.83
C PHE A 321 -10.26 20.86 -25.50
N ILE A 322 -9.09 20.22 -25.41
CA ILE A 322 -8.23 20.27 -24.21
C ILE A 322 -7.75 21.70 -23.94
N LEU A 323 -7.52 22.49 -25.00
CA LEU A 323 -7.06 23.88 -24.91
C LEU A 323 -8.14 24.86 -24.45
N GLU A 324 -9.40 24.45 -24.50
CA GLU A 324 -10.54 25.27 -24.07
C GLU A 324 -10.72 25.28 -22.54
N ALA A 325 -9.96 24.45 -21.82
CA ALA A 325 -10.02 24.37 -20.36
C ALA A 325 -9.74 25.71 -19.69
N HIS A 326 -10.53 26.02 -18.65
CA HIS A 326 -10.40 27.29 -17.90
C HIS A 326 -9.34 27.24 -16.80
N ASP A 327 -9.04 26.03 -16.31
CA ASP A 327 -8.03 25.79 -15.29
C ASP A 327 -7.26 24.48 -15.55
N GLU A 328 -6.18 24.29 -14.79
CA GLU A 328 -5.28 23.14 -14.93
C GLU A 328 -5.97 21.81 -14.61
N ALA A 329 -6.90 21.79 -13.65
CA ALA A 329 -7.62 20.59 -13.27
C ALA A 329 -8.59 20.15 -14.39
N GLU A 330 -9.24 21.10 -15.05
CA GLU A 330 -10.07 20.84 -16.22
C GLU A 330 -9.24 20.38 -17.42
N ARG A 331 -8.10 21.04 -17.69
CA ARG A 331 -7.19 20.64 -18.77
C ARG A 331 -6.76 19.18 -18.59
N LEU A 332 -6.39 18.82 -17.36
CA LEU A 332 -5.97 17.46 -17.02
C LEU A 332 -7.11 16.44 -17.17
N ARG A 333 -8.35 16.77 -16.76
CA ARG A 333 -9.51 15.90 -17.01
C ARG A 333 -9.76 15.66 -18.50
N ARG A 334 -9.69 16.73 -19.31
CA ARG A 334 -9.85 16.64 -20.78
C ARG A 334 -8.74 15.81 -21.41
N LEU A 335 -7.49 16.01 -20.97
CA LEU A 335 -6.33 15.25 -21.44
C LEU A 335 -6.44 13.76 -21.09
N SER A 336 -6.79 13.43 -19.85
CA SER A 336 -6.98 12.04 -19.42
C SER A 336 -8.12 11.36 -20.21
N PHE A 337 -9.25 12.05 -20.39
CA PHE A 337 -10.33 11.53 -21.24
C PHE A 337 -9.87 11.32 -22.68
N TYR A 338 -9.11 12.26 -23.25
CA TYR A 338 -8.63 12.13 -24.61
C TYR A 338 -7.76 10.88 -24.78
N LEU A 339 -6.81 10.67 -23.86
CA LEU A 339 -5.87 9.55 -23.92
C LEU A 339 -6.51 8.18 -23.69
N PHE A 340 -7.47 8.09 -22.77
CA PHE A 340 -8.04 6.80 -22.36
C PHE A 340 -9.43 6.54 -22.89
N GLY A 341 -10.23 7.57 -23.16
CA GLY A 341 -11.59 7.42 -23.64
C GLY A 341 -11.71 7.64 -25.14
N TYR A 342 -11.05 8.65 -25.67
CA TYR A 342 -11.15 8.99 -27.09
C TYR A 342 -10.17 8.21 -27.97
N LEU A 343 -8.88 8.21 -27.61
CA LEU A 343 -7.88 7.35 -28.25
C LEU A 343 -8.15 5.90 -27.90
N VAL A 344 -7.93 5.03 -28.88
CA VAL A 344 -8.14 3.59 -28.78
C VAL A 344 -6.79 2.88 -28.81
N PRO A 345 -6.54 1.85 -27.98
CA PRO A 345 -5.39 0.98 -28.18
C PRO A 345 -5.37 0.45 -29.62
N PHE A 346 -4.25 0.59 -30.32
CA PHE A 346 -4.21 0.30 -31.75
C PHE A 346 -4.65 -1.14 -32.06
N SER A 347 -4.32 -2.11 -31.22
CA SER A 347 -4.72 -3.53 -31.30
C SER A 347 -6.23 -3.78 -31.35
N LEU A 348 -7.05 -2.92 -30.73
CA LEU A 348 -8.52 -3.04 -30.73
C LEU A 348 -9.18 -2.35 -31.92
N GLN A 349 -8.53 -1.34 -32.49
CA GLN A 349 -9.13 -0.39 -33.43
C GLN A 349 -9.96 -1.03 -34.55
N LEU A 350 -9.49 -2.16 -35.10
CA LEU A 350 -10.11 -2.84 -36.23
C LEU A 350 -10.78 -4.18 -35.87
N LYS A 351 -10.72 -4.58 -34.59
CA LYS A 351 -11.34 -5.83 -34.12
C LYS A 351 -12.85 -5.75 -34.28
N PRO A 352 -13.49 -6.69 -35.00
CA PRO A 352 -14.94 -6.63 -35.20
C PRO A 352 -15.75 -6.61 -33.90
N ALA A 353 -15.31 -7.36 -32.89
CA ALA A 353 -15.93 -7.37 -31.57
C ALA A 353 -15.89 -5.99 -30.90
N TYR A 354 -14.76 -5.29 -30.98
CA TYR A 354 -14.61 -3.94 -30.43
C TYR A 354 -15.44 -2.91 -31.21
N LEU A 355 -15.47 -3.00 -32.54
CA LEU A 355 -16.31 -2.14 -33.38
C LEU A 355 -17.79 -2.30 -33.04
N ARG A 356 -18.26 -3.56 -32.85
CA ARG A 356 -19.63 -3.86 -32.43
C ARG A 356 -19.93 -3.40 -31.01
N PHE A 357 -18.97 -3.54 -30.09
CA PHE A 357 -19.07 -2.96 -28.75
C PHE A 357 -19.29 -1.45 -28.83
N ARG A 358 -18.51 -0.73 -29.65
CA ARG A 358 -18.65 0.71 -29.86
C ARG A 358 -19.97 1.09 -30.55
N LEU A 359 -20.45 0.28 -31.49
CA LEU A 359 -21.78 0.45 -32.11
C LEU A 359 -22.93 0.30 -31.10
N GLY A 360 -22.71 -0.44 -30.01
CA GLY A 360 -23.65 -0.55 -28.88
C GLY A 360 -23.79 0.73 -28.06
N GLN A 361 -23.03 1.79 -28.37
CA GLN A 361 -23.01 3.07 -27.64
C GLN A 361 -22.82 2.92 -26.12
N PRO A 362 -21.74 2.25 -25.68
CA PRO A 362 -21.47 2.05 -24.26
C PRO A 362 -21.17 3.38 -23.58
N GLU A 363 -21.28 3.39 -22.25
CA GLU A 363 -20.94 4.55 -21.46
C GLU A 363 -19.44 4.87 -21.57
N GLN A 364 -19.05 6.13 -21.40
CA GLN A 364 -17.65 6.54 -21.60
C GLN A 364 -16.68 5.81 -20.65
N HIS A 365 -17.13 5.48 -19.44
CA HIS A 365 -16.30 4.75 -18.49
C HIS A 365 -16.05 3.31 -18.92
N ASP A 366 -17.04 2.63 -19.54
CA ASP A 366 -16.87 1.28 -20.07
C ASP A 366 -15.84 1.24 -21.19
N ILE A 367 -15.86 2.25 -22.06
CA ILE A 367 -14.85 2.40 -23.13
C ILE A 367 -13.46 2.54 -22.51
N ILE A 368 -13.34 3.36 -21.47
CA ILE A 368 -12.05 3.61 -20.82
C ILE A 368 -11.54 2.35 -20.11
N LEU A 369 -12.41 1.64 -19.37
CA LEU A 369 -12.05 0.37 -18.76
C LEU A 369 -11.61 -0.64 -19.81
N CYS A 370 -12.35 -0.77 -20.92
CA CYS A 370 -11.97 -1.62 -22.04
C CYS A 370 -10.57 -1.28 -22.59
N HIS A 371 -10.26 0.00 -22.77
CA HIS A 371 -8.95 0.43 -23.26
C HIS A 371 -7.82 0.17 -22.27
N VAL A 372 -8.07 0.46 -20.99
CA VAL A 372 -7.08 0.23 -19.93
C VAL A 372 -6.80 -1.26 -19.78
N SER A 373 -7.84 -2.11 -19.78
CA SER A 373 -7.71 -3.57 -19.78
C SER A 373 -6.87 -4.07 -20.95
N GLU A 374 -7.05 -3.54 -22.16
CA GLU A 374 -6.22 -3.90 -23.30
C GLU A 374 -4.76 -3.49 -23.09
N TYR A 375 -4.48 -2.28 -22.59
CA TYR A 375 -3.10 -1.89 -22.28
C TYR A 375 -2.47 -2.76 -21.19
N MET A 376 -3.25 -3.23 -20.21
CA MET A 376 -2.78 -4.21 -19.22
C MET A 376 -2.38 -5.51 -19.91
N GLN A 377 -3.23 -6.05 -20.77
CA GLN A 377 -2.94 -7.28 -21.51
C GLN A 377 -1.67 -7.17 -22.38
N GLN A 378 -1.45 -6.01 -23.00
CA GLN A 378 -0.22 -5.73 -23.75
C GLN A 378 1.04 -5.73 -22.88
N ASP A 379 0.90 -5.33 -21.61
CA ASP A 379 1.96 -5.44 -20.60
C ASP A 379 2.01 -6.84 -19.94
N HIS A 380 1.24 -7.79 -20.47
CA HIS A 380 0.98 -9.12 -19.95
C HIS A 380 0.25 -9.16 -18.59
N LEU A 381 -0.23 -8.02 -18.11
CA LEU A 381 -0.93 -7.85 -16.84
C LEU A 381 -2.36 -8.34 -16.89
N ASP A 382 -2.84 -8.89 -15.78
CA ASP A 382 -4.24 -9.25 -15.63
C ASP A 382 -5.09 -7.95 -15.69
N PRO A 383 -6.02 -7.83 -16.65
CA PRO A 383 -6.87 -6.64 -16.77
C PRO A 383 -7.91 -6.50 -15.65
N ASN A 384 -8.22 -7.58 -14.94
CA ASN A 384 -9.36 -7.66 -14.01
C ASN A 384 -8.94 -7.48 -12.54
N ILE A 385 -7.65 -7.21 -12.28
CA ILE A 385 -7.04 -7.09 -10.94
C ILE A 385 -7.80 -6.12 -10.03
N PHE A 386 -8.34 -5.07 -10.61
CA PHE A 386 -8.98 -3.97 -9.90
C PHE A 386 -10.49 -3.89 -10.15
N ASP A 387 -11.09 -4.98 -10.65
CA ASP A 387 -12.53 -5.08 -10.82
C ASP A 387 -13.24 -4.89 -9.47
N GLY A 388 -14.37 -4.18 -9.49
CA GLY A 388 -15.15 -3.85 -8.29
C GLY A 388 -14.83 -2.49 -7.66
N LEU A 389 -13.76 -1.81 -8.10
CA LEU A 389 -13.57 -0.38 -7.80
C LEU A 389 -14.54 0.48 -8.64
N PRO A 390 -14.91 1.69 -8.18
CA PRO A 390 -15.61 2.65 -9.04
C PRO A 390 -14.82 2.87 -10.35
N PRO A 391 -15.44 2.94 -11.55
CA PRO A 391 -14.73 2.93 -12.83
C PRO A 391 -13.60 3.95 -12.94
N ALA A 392 -13.81 5.11 -12.31
CA ALA A 392 -12.82 6.16 -12.24
C ALA A 392 -11.62 5.81 -11.34
N ALA A 393 -11.86 5.25 -10.18
CA ALA A 393 -10.80 4.76 -9.30
C ALA A 393 -10.09 3.54 -9.91
N GLN A 394 -10.86 2.62 -10.52
CA GLN A 394 -10.34 1.43 -11.19
C GLN A 394 -9.29 1.82 -12.21
N ALA A 395 -9.64 2.58 -13.24
CA ALA A 395 -8.67 2.85 -14.28
C ALA A 395 -7.54 3.80 -13.85
N ALA A 396 -7.73 4.65 -12.83
CA ALA A 396 -6.63 5.42 -12.24
C ALA A 396 -5.61 4.52 -11.51
N VAL A 397 -6.09 3.57 -10.69
CA VAL A 397 -5.25 2.60 -9.97
C VAL A 397 -4.58 1.66 -10.97
N THR A 398 -5.32 1.14 -11.95
CA THR A 398 -4.80 0.27 -13.00
C THR A 398 -3.66 0.93 -13.77
N MET A 399 -3.81 2.21 -14.15
CA MET A 399 -2.76 2.97 -14.82
C MET A 399 -1.51 3.14 -13.93
N LYS A 400 -1.67 3.52 -12.65
CA LYS A 400 -0.54 3.68 -11.72
C LYS A 400 0.17 2.35 -11.46
N PHE A 401 -0.60 1.27 -11.34
CA PHE A 401 -0.07 -0.08 -11.23
C PHE A 401 0.72 -0.48 -12.47
N ALA A 402 0.22 -0.23 -13.68
CA ALA A 402 0.95 -0.51 -14.92
C ALA A 402 2.25 0.28 -15.04
N ASN A 403 2.29 1.53 -14.55
CA ASN A 403 3.52 2.31 -14.47
C ASN A 403 4.52 1.68 -13.50
N LEU A 404 4.06 1.37 -12.28
CA LEU A 404 4.89 0.73 -11.26
C LEU A 404 5.43 -0.63 -11.75
N ALA A 405 4.56 -1.45 -12.36
CA ALA A 405 4.91 -2.74 -12.91
C ALA A 405 6.01 -2.65 -13.98
N ARG A 406 5.94 -1.63 -14.85
CA ARG A 406 6.97 -1.39 -15.86
C ARG A 406 8.25 -0.74 -15.32
N GLU A 407 8.20 -0.08 -14.17
CA GLU A 407 9.40 0.35 -13.43
C GLU A 407 10.11 -0.84 -12.75
N HIS A 408 9.39 -1.92 -12.44
CA HIS A 408 9.88 -3.09 -11.69
C HIS A 408 9.82 -4.42 -12.47
N GLN A 409 10.06 -4.40 -13.80
CA GLN A 409 9.81 -5.46 -14.81
C GLN A 409 10.13 -6.93 -14.47
N VAL A 410 10.88 -7.24 -13.42
CA VAL A 410 11.24 -8.61 -13.02
C VAL A 410 10.17 -9.28 -12.13
N ASP A 411 9.43 -8.53 -11.31
CA ASP A 411 8.50 -9.09 -10.30
C ASP A 411 7.11 -9.46 -10.84
N VAL A 412 6.77 -8.93 -12.01
CA VAL A 412 5.39 -8.82 -12.48
C VAL A 412 4.91 -10.04 -13.28
N ARG A 413 5.79 -10.66 -14.09
CA ARG A 413 5.49 -11.93 -14.77
C ARG A 413 5.31 -13.08 -13.77
N VAL A 414 6.10 -13.07 -12.70
CA VAL A 414 6.02 -14.04 -11.59
C VAL A 414 4.70 -13.91 -10.83
N TRP A 415 4.17 -12.69 -10.72
CA TRP A 415 2.88 -12.41 -10.10
C TRP A 415 1.68 -12.83 -10.99
N GLN A 416 1.76 -12.61 -12.31
CA GLN A 416 0.69 -12.97 -13.26
C GLN A 416 0.52 -14.47 -13.44
N GLU A 417 1.62 -15.23 -13.55
CA GLU A 417 1.57 -16.70 -13.66
C GLU A 417 0.88 -17.33 -12.43
N ARG A 418 1.14 -16.77 -11.24
CA ARG A 418 0.48 -17.21 -9.99
C ARG A 418 -1.00 -16.85 -9.92
N ASN A 419 -1.41 -15.69 -10.44
CA ASN A 419 -2.82 -15.27 -10.41
C ASN A 419 -3.70 -15.96 -11.46
N ALA A 420 -3.15 -16.35 -12.61
CA ALA A 420 -3.87 -17.16 -13.60
C ALA A 420 -4.20 -18.56 -13.07
N GLU A 421 -3.27 -19.18 -12.32
CA GLU A 421 -3.50 -20.43 -11.61
C GLU A 421 -4.55 -20.27 -10.49
N GLN A 422 -4.48 -19.18 -9.72
CA GLN A 422 -5.47 -18.87 -8.69
C GLN A 422 -6.87 -18.58 -9.24
N THR A 423 -7.00 -17.88 -10.37
CA THR A 423 -8.31 -17.56 -10.97
C THR A 423 -8.99 -18.81 -11.52
N THR A 424 -8.22 -19.72 -12.11
CA THR A 424 -8.71 -21.03 -12.55
C THR A 424 -9.22 -21.83 -11.35
N TYR A 425 -8.44 -21.86 -10.26
CA TYR A 425 -8.82 -22.52 -9.02
C TYR A 425 -10.06 -21.91 -8.35
N ILE A 426 -10.17 -20.58 -8.29
CA ILE A 426 -11.33 -19.86 -7.71
C ILE A 426 -12.59 -20.09 -8.55
N THR A 427 -12.48 -20.14 -9.88
CA THR A 427 -13.64 -20.38 -10.75
C THR A 427 -14.19 -21.81 -10.59
N GLU A 428 -13.31 -22.80 -10.42
CA GLU A 428 -13.70 -24.17 -10.09
C GLU A 428 -14.33 -24.27 -8.68
N GLN A 429 -13.80 -23.52 -7.69
CA GLN A 429 -14.38 -23.45 -6.35
C GLN A 429 -15.71 -22.70 -6.31
N ALA A 430 -15.90 -21.65 -7.11
CA ALA A 430 -17.16 -20.91 -7.20
C ALA A 430 -18.28 -21.75 -7.83
N ALA A 431 -17.96 -22.56 -8.85
CA ALA A 431 -18.91 -23.52 -9.42
C ALA A 431 -19.30 -24.62 -8.41
N LEU A 432 -18.36 -25.04 -7.55
CA LEU A 432 -18.60 -26.00 -6.48
C LEU A 432 -19.45 -25.39 -5.35
N HIS A 433 -19.16 -24.15 -4.96
CA HIS A 433 -19.93 -23.40 -3.97
C HIS A 433 -21.35 -23.09 -4.44
N ALA A 434 -21.56 -22.71 -5.70
CA ALA A 434 -22.91 -22.47 -6.24
C ALA A 434 -23.80 -23.73 -6.15
N LYS A 435 -23.19 -24.92 -6.33
CA LYS A 435 -23.87 -26.21 -6.15
C LYS A 435 -24.18 -26.49 -4.67
N GLN A 436 -23.24 -26.21 -3.77
CA GLN A 436 -23.45 -26.35 -2.32
C GLN A 436 -24.50 -25.38 -1.77
N VAL A 437 -24.54 -24.13 -2.25
CA VAL A 437 -25.56 -23.15 -1.85
C VAL A 437 -26.97 -23.61 -2.25
N ALA A 438 -27.13 -24.18 -3.44
CA ALA A 438 -28.40 -24.77 -3.87
C ALA A 438 -28.82 -25.96 -2.98
N ASP A 439 -27.87 -26.82 -2.57
CA ASP A 439 -28.13 -27.91 -1.64
C ASP A 439 -28.48 -27.39 -0.22
N TYR A 440 -27.87 -26.29 0.22
CA TYR A 440 -28.18 -25.62 1.49
C TYR A 440 -29.54 -24.94 1.49
N GLU A 441 -29.99 -24.34 0.39
CA GLU A 441 -31.33 -23.73 0.29
C GLU A 441 -32.46 -24.77 0.46
N VAL A 442 -32.25 -25.98 -0.07
CA VAL A 442 -33.16 -27.11 0.12
C VAL A 442 -33.21 -27.55 1.60
N GLU A 443 -32.05 -27.60 2.25
CA GLU A 443 -31.94 -27.99 3.66
C GLU A 443 -32.48 -26.93 4.63
N ILE A 444 -32.25 -25.64 4.35
CA ILE A 444 -32.84 -24.52 5.11
C ILE A 444 -34.36 -24.53 4.99
N SER A 445 -34.90 -24.83 3.80
CA SER A 445 -36.35 -24.95 3.60
C SER A 445 -36.95 -26.10 4.43
N ARG A 446 -36.24 -27.22 4.56
CA ARG A 446 -36.61 -28.36 5.41
C ARG A 446 -36.60 -27.99 6.89
N GLN A 447 -35.55 -27.33 7.36
CA GLN A 447 -35.40 -26.90 8.76
C GLN A 447 -36.39 -25.79 9.14
N HIS A 448 -36.76 -24.92 8.19
CA HIS A 448 -37.78 -23.89 8.40
C HIS A 448 -39.17 -24.52 8.64
N GLN A 449 -39.52 -25.58 7.91
CA GLN A 449 -40.76 -26.35 8.15
C GLN A 449 -40.77 -27.04 9.52
N GLU A 450 -39.64 -27.60 9.96
CA GLU A 450 -39.51 -28.16 11.32
C GLU A 450 -39.67 -27.06 12.39
N CYS A 451 -39.04 -25.90 12.21
CA CYS A 451 -39.15 -24.76 13.13
C CYS A 451 -40.57 -24.22 13.22
N LEU A 452 -41.31 -24.14 12.10
CA LEU A 452 -42.72 -23.74 12.10
C LEU A 452 -43.58 -24.70 12.96
N SER A 453 -43.34 -26.00 12.89
CA SER A 453 -44.06 -26.98 13.72
C SER A 453 -43.76 -26.81 15.23
N ILE A 454 -42.54 -26.41 15.57
CA ILE A 454 -42.12 -26.15 16.96
C ILE A 454 -42.75 -24.84 17.46
N ILE A 455 -42.79 -23.80 16.64
CA ILE A 455 -43.42 -22.51 16.96
C ILE A 455 -44.92 -22.68 17.23
N GLU A 456 -45.64 -23.48 16.44
CA GLU A 456 -47.06 -23.78 16.68
C GLU A 456 -47.27 -24.49 18.04
N SER A 457 -46.34 -25.37 18.43
CA SER A 457 -46.38 -26.04 19.74
C SER A 457 -46.11 -25.06 20.90
N LEU A 458 -45.22 -24.08 20.72
CA LEU A 458 -44.87 -23.06 21.71
C LEU A 458 -45.95 -21.99 21.86
N GLN A 459 -46.61 -21.58 20.77
CA GLN A 459 -47.75 -20.65 20.82
C GLN A 459 -48.90 -21.21 21.66
N LYS A 460 -49.15 -22.52 21.56
CA LYS A 460 -50.15 -23.20 22.39
C LYS A 460 -49.83 -23.12 23.90
N ASN A 461 -48.54 -23.23 24.27
CA ASN A 461 -48.09 -23.09 25.66
C ASN A 461 -48.15 -21.63 26.16
N VAL A 462 -47.90 -20.66 25.28
CA VAL A 462 -47.98 -19.21 25.62
C VAL A 462 -49.42 -18.76 25.88
N ASP A 463 -50.39 -19.29 25.13
CA ASP A 463 -51.80 -18.97 25.35
C ASP A 463 -52.34 -19.50 26.69
N ASP A 464 -51.80 -20.63 27.17
CA ASP A 464 -52.11 -21.16 28.50
C ASP A 464 -51.46 -20.31 29.63
N ALA A 465 -50.25 -19.77 29.40
CA ALA A 465 -49.60 -18.85 30.33
C ALA A 465 -50.29 -17.46 30.41
N ARG A 466 -50.83 -16.98 29.29
CA ARG A 466 -51.59 -15.71 29.23
C ARG A 466 -52.88 -15.75 30.05
N LYS A 467 -53.53 -16.91 30.17
CA LYS A 467 -54.70 -17.07 31.07
C LYS A 467 -54.35 -16.94 32.55
N GLN A 468 -53.10 -17.21 32.95
CA GLN A 468 -52.64 -17.04 34.33
C GLN A 468 -52.22 -15.59 34.63
N ALA A 469 -51.65 -14.88 33.65
CA ALA A 469 -51.21 -13.49 33.80
C ALA A 469 -52.38 -12.47 33.93
N ALA A 470 -53.56 -12.79 33.39
CA ALA A 470 -54.75 -11.94 33.50
C ALA A 470 -55.24 -11.73 34.95
N ILE A 471 -54.87 -12.60 35.89
CA ILE A 471 -55.25 -12.51 37.31
C ILE A 471 -54.34 -11.53 38.09
N ALA A 472 -53.15 -11.22 37.58
CA ALA A 472 -52.17 -10.36 38.25
C ALA A 472 -52.22 -8.88 37.80
N SER A 473 -53.03 -8.56 36.77
CA SER A 473 -53.12 -7.22 36.19
C SER A 473 -54.03 -6.24 36.94
N ASP A 474 -54.88 -6.72 37.87
CA ASP A 474 -55.89 -5.88 38.55
C ASP A 474 -55.34 -5.02 39.71
N GLN A 475 -54.06 -5.16 40.10
CA GLN A 475 -53.47 -4.42 41.22
C GLN A 475 -52.51 -3.28 40.84
N LEU A 476 -52.18 -3.11 39.55
CA LEU A 476 -51.16 -2.14 39.10
C LEU A 476 -51.73 -0.84 38.51
N SER A 477 -53.06 -0.68 38.45
CA SER A 477 -53.72 0.50 37.84
C SER A 477 -53.87 1.71 38.76
N ILE A 478 -53.49 1.63 40.05
CA ILE A 478 -53.67 2.71 41.03
C ILE A 478 -52.40 3.57 41.23
N ILE A 479 -51.22 3.08 40.85
CA ILE A 479 -49.93 3.77 41.09
C ILE A 479 -49.51 4.66 39.89
N GLU A 480 -49.94 4.36 38.68
CA GLU A 480 -49.59 5.15 37.49
C GLU A 480 -50.35 6.49 37.39
N HIS A 481 -51.50 6.63 38.05
CA HIS A 481 -52.30 7.85 37.96
C HIS A 481 -51.77 9.02 38.83
N GLN A 482 -50.88 8.77 39.80
CA GLN A 482 -50.27 9.83 40.62
C GLN A 482 -48.98 10.41 40.03
N LYS A 483 -48.34 9.73 39.07
CA LYS A 483 -47.08 10.18 38.46
C LYS A 483 -47.29 11.17 37.30
N GLN A 484 -48.48 11.15 36.69
CA GLN A 484 -48.83 12.00 35.53
C GLN A 484 -49.07 13.49 35.88
N CYS A 485 -49.28 13.83 37.16
CA CYS A 485 -49.63 15.20 37.57
C CYS A 485 -48.46 16.10 37.99
N ILE A 486 -47.23 15.56 38.08
CA ILE A 486 -46.05 16.34 38.55
C ILE A 486 -45.19 16.87 37.39
N THR A 487 -45.28 16.26 36.20
CA THR A 487 -44.44 16.62 35.04
C THR A 487 -44.97 17.80 34.20
N ASN A 488 -46.15 18.33 34.51
CA ASN A 488 -46.77 19.44 33.76
C ASN A 488 -46.72 20.81 34.46
N SER A 489 -45.85 21.03 35.46
CA SER A 489 -45.70 22.34 36.09
C SER A 489 -44.69 23.26 35.37
N LEU A 490 -45.07 24.52 35.19
CA LEU A 490 -44.38 25.58 34.41
C LEU A 490 -42.97 25.96 34.91
N SER A 491 -42.48 25.40 36.01
CA SER A 491 -41.14 25.66 36.57
C SER A 491 -40.01 24.88 35.88
N TRP A 492 -40.30 23.75 35.21
CA TRP A 492 -39.30 22.95 34.51
C TRP A 492 -38.89 23.55 33.15
N ARG A 493 -39.78 24.33 32.51
CA ARG A 493 -39.53 24.97 31.19
C ARG A 493 -38.62 26.20 31.26
N ILE A 494 -38.41 26.78 32.45
CA ILE A 494 -37.64 28.04 32.60
C ILE A 494 -36.20 27.79 33.10
N THR A 495 -35.92 26.68 33.77
CA THR A 495 -34.59 26.43 34.39
C THR A 495 -33.62 25.60 33.54
N MET A 496 -34.07 25.03 32.42
CA MET A 496 -33.25 24.24 31.48
C MET A 496 -32.15 25.07 30.76
N PRO A 497 -32.42 26.27 30.22
CA PRO A 497 -31.41 27.02 29.46
C PRO A 497 -30.21 27.45 30.33
N ILE A 498 -30.45 27.73 31.62
CA ILE A 498 -29.41 28.19 32.56
C ILE A 498 -28.53 27.02 33.03
N ARG A 499 -29.06 25.78 33.09
CA ARG A 499 -28.27 24.59 33.41
C ARG A 499 -27.34 24.15 32.28
N VAL A 500 -27.69 24.45 31.03
CA VAL A 500 -26.86 24.16 29.84
C VAL A 500 -25.67 25.13 29.74
N ILE A 501 -25.89 26.42 30.00
CA ILE A 501 -24.82 27.44 30.02
C ILE A 501 -23.84 27.18 31.19
N GLY A 502 -24.35 26.71 32.33
CA GLY A 502 -23.51 26.31 33.46
C GLY A 502 -22.68 25.03 33.26
N ARG A 503 -22.94 24.23 32.21
CA ARG A 503 -22.12 23.06 31.84
C ARG A 503 -21.03 23.42 30.82
N LEU A 504 -21.30 24.40 29.96
CA LEU A 504 -20.35 24.93 28.98
C LEU A 504 -19.16 25.66 29.64
N LEU A 505 -19.39 26.33 30.76
CA LEU A 505 -18.33 26.96 31.57
C LEU A 505 -17.54 25.98 32.45
N ARG A 506 -17.92 24.70 32.50
CA ARG A 506 -17.27 23.64 33.30
C ARG A 506 -16.46 22.63 32.49
N GLY A 507 -16.37 22.78 31.17
CA GLY A 507 -15.49 21.98 30.33
C GLY A 507 -16.03 20.62 29.86
N ASP A 508 -17.35 20.38 29.91
CA ASP A 508 -17.96 19.13 29.42
C ASP A 508 -18.06 19.07 27.88
N THR A 509 -16.93 18.80 27.20
CA THR A 509 -16.86 18.74 25.72
C THR A 509 -17.52 17.50 25.10
N VAL A 510 -17.68 16.41 25.86
CA VAL A 510 -18.21 15.12 25.36
C VAL A 510 -19.72 15.18 25.08
N SER A 511 -20.47 15.97 25.86
CA SER A 511 -21.92 16.11 25.71
C SER A 511 -22.35 16.87 24.45
N LEU A 512 -21.46 17.71 23.90
CA LEU A 512 -21.70 18.50 22.68
C LEU A 512 -21.53 17.66 21.41
N GLN A 513 -20.61 16.69 21.39
CA GLN A 513 -20.40 15.78 20.25
C GLN A 513 -21.56 14.81 20.07
N TYR A 514 -22.07 14.25 21.17
CA TYR A 514 -23.22 13.35 21.18
C TYR A 514 -24.53 14.06 20.80
N GLY A 515 -24.73 15.30 21.29
CA GLY A 515 -25.87 16.12 20.90
C GLY A 515 -25.86 16.53 19.43
N TRP A 516 -24.67 16.78 18.87
CA TRP A 516 -24.50 17.16 17.47
C TRP A 516 -24.65 15.99 16.49
N GLN A 517 -24.20 14.79 16.85
CA GLN A 517 -24.44 13.59 16.04
C GLN A 517 -25.93 13.29 15.91
N ARG A 518 -26.71 13.53 16.97
CA ARG A 518 -28.17 13.36 16.94
C ARG A 518 -28.86 14.36 16.00
N VAL A 519 -28.41 15.62 15.98
CA VAL A 519 -28.92 16.66 15.07
C VAL A 519 -28.47 16.43 13.61
N CYS A 520 -27.30 15.83 13.38
CA CYS A 520 -26.83 15.47 12.03
C CYS A 520 -27.64 14.32 11.40
N ASN A 521 -28.27 13.48 12.21
CA ASN A 521 -29.08 12.34 11.80
C ASN A 521 -30.60 12.65 11.72
N GLU A 522 -31.03 13.89 12.02
CA GLU A 522 -32.42 14.33 11.80
C GLU A 522 -32.64 14.76 10.34
N ASP A 523 -33.71 14.26 9.72
CA ASP A 523 -34.13 14.73 8.39
C ASP A 523 -34.78 16.12 8.45
N GLY A 524 -34.34 17.02 7.56
CA GLY A 524 -34.85 18.38 7.44
C GLY A 524 -33.78 19.48 7.49
N LEU A 525 -34.22 20.74 7.58
CA LEU A 525 -33.36 21.92 7.47
C LEU A 525 -32.28 22.00 8.57
N ARG A 526 -32.55 21.46 9.77
CA ARG A 526 -31.62 21.43 10.92
C ARG A 526 -30.44 20.47 10.69
N GLY A 527 -30.70 19.26 10.16
CA GLY A 527 -29.64 18.29 9.84
C GLY A 527 -28.78 18.68 8.65
N LYS A 528 -29.30 19.47 7.70
CA LYS A 528 -28.50 20.07 6.60
C LYS A 528 -27.58 21.19 7.10
N LEU A 529 -28.07 22.06 8.00
CA LEU A 529 -27.28 23.15 8.56
C LEU A 529 -26.14 22.63 9.47
N ALA A 530 -26.42 21.62 10.29
CA ALA A 530 -25.41 21.00 11.17
C ALA A 530 -24.28 20.30 10.37
N ARG A 531 -24.62 19.61 9.27
CA ARG A 531 -23.62 18.99 8.39
C ARG A 531 -22.69 20.01 7.71
N MET A 532 -23.21 21.18 7.32
CA MET A 532 -22.40 22.26 6.72
C MET A 532 -21.41 22.89 7.70
N THR A 533 -21.73 22.93 9.00
CA THR A 533 -20.89 23.58 10.02
C THR A 533 -19.88 22.64 10.70
N ARG A 534 -19.96 21.31 10.45
CA ARG A 534 -19.05 20.28 10.99
C ARG A 534 -17.55 20.53 10.76
N PRO A 535 -17.09 21.10 9.62
CA PRO A 535 -15.66 21.39 9.40
C PRO A 535 -15.11 22.51 10.29
N LEU A 536 -15.97 23.37 10.84
CA LEU A 536 -15.58 24.54 11.66
C LEU A 536 -15.45 24.21 13.15
N VAL A 537 -15.93 23.05 13.59
CA VAL A 537 -15.93 22.62 15.00
C VAL A 537 -14.54 22.17 15.47
N ARG A 538 -13.78 21.46 14.61
CA ARG A 538 -12.41 21.00 14.92
C ARG A 538 -11.43 22.17 15.20
N PRO A 539 -11.39 23.24 14.37
CA PRO A 539 -10.57 24.43 14.66
C PRO A 539 -10.95 25.12 15.97
N MET A 540 -12.25 25.24 16.29
CA MET A 540 -12.71 25.90 17.52
C MET A 540 -12.36 25.14 18.80
N VAL A 541 -12.33 23.80 18.76
CA VAL A 541 -11.91 22.95 19.89
C VAL A 541 -10.40 23.04 20.13
N ILE A 542 -9.59 23.16 19.07
CA ILE A 542 -8.14 23.37 19.15
C ILE A 542 -7.81 24.77 19.71
N LEU A 543 -8.57 25.79 19.28
CA LEU A 543 -8.45 27.17 19.79
C LEU A 543 -8.88 27.33 21.26
N ALA A 544 -9.77 26.47 21.75
CA ALA A 544 -10.21 26.48 23.15
C ALA A 544 -9.22 25.78 24.12
N ARG A 545 -8.33 24.91 23.61
CA ARG A 545 -7.37 24.14 24.43
C ARG A 545 -6.02 24.83 24.64
N ASP A 546 -5.60 25.75 23.77
CA ASP A 546 -4.39 26.57 23.98
C ASP A 546 -4.58 28.03 23.50
N PRO A 547 -5.02 28.93 24.40
CA PRO A 547 -5.25 30.35 24.10
C PRO A 547 -3.97 31.12 23.70
N SER A 548 -2.77 30.56 23.93
CA SER A 548 -1.51 31.24 23.61
C SER A 548 -1.20 31.26 22.10
N LEU A 549 -1.80 30.36 21.32
CA LEU A 549 -1.71 30.29 19.86
C LEU A 549 -2.46 31.44 19.18
N LEU A 550 -3.55 31.94 19.79
CA LEU A 550 -4.28 33.13 19.32
C LEU A 550 -3.39 34.37 19.36
N MET A 551 -2.66 34.60 20.45
CA MET A 551 -1.78 35.76 20.60
C MET A 551 -0.54 35.70 19.68
N LYS A 552 0.02 34.51 19.45
CA LYS A 552 1.16 34.31 18.53
C LYS A 552 0.73 34.45 17.06
N GLY A 553 -0.45 33.94 16.70
CA GLY A 553 -1.06 34.11 15.39
C GLY A 553 -1.42 35.56 15.08
N TRP A 554 -2.04 36.28 16.03
CA TRP A 554 -2.39 37.70 15.87
C TRP A 554 -1.18 38.62 15.74
N ARG A 555 -0.10 38.38 16.50
CA ARG A 555 1.16 39.14 16.39
C ARG A 555 1.87 38.88 15.05
N SER A 556 1.84 37.65 14.54
CA SER A 556 2.40 37.31 13.22
C SER A 556 1.58 37.92 12.08
N LEU A 557 0.24 37.90 12.19
CA LEU A 557 -0.67 38.49 11.20
C LEU A 557 -0.46 40.00 11.05
N ARG A 558 -0.20 40.70 12.17
CA ARG A 558 0.04 42.15 12.20
C ARG A 558 1.37 42.58 11.56
N HIS A 559 2.38 41.72 11.53
CA HIS A 559 3.72 42.08 11.04
C HIS A 559 4.11 41.49 9.67
N HIS A 560 3.53 40.35 9.25
CA HIS A 560 4.04 39.61 8.08
C HIS A 560 2.96 39.20 7.06
N GLY A 561 1.68 39.49 7.31
CA GLY A 561 0.58 39.16 6.40
C GLY A 561 0.17 37.67 6.38
N ILE A 562 -0.96 37.39 5.72
CA ILE A 562 -1.68 36.11 5.78
C ILE A 562 -0.86 34.96 5.19
N ARG A 563 -0.19 35.16 4.05
CA ARG A 563 0.61 34.12 3.37
C ARG A 563 1.84 33.66 4.16
N LYS A 564 2.60 34.56 4.78
CA LYS A 564 3.76 34.19 5.62
C LYS A 564 3.34 33.56 6.94
N THR A 565 2.18 33.91 7.48
CA THR A 565 1.66 33.31 8.72
C THR A 565 1.13 31.89 8.47
N LEU A 566 0.49 31.64 7.33
CA LEU A 566 0.11 30.30 6.89
C LEU A 566 1.33 29.42 6.58
N HIS A 567 2.37 29.96 5.94
CA HIS A 567 3.62 29.24 5.73
C HIS A 567 4.36 28.92 7.04
N ARG A 568 4.32 29.81 8.05
CA ARG A 568 4.96 29.55 9.35
C ARG A 568 4.16 28.54 10.18
N ILE A 569 2.82 28.57 10.08
CA ILE A 569 1.94 27.57 10.70
C ILE A 569 2.13 26.21 10.00
N SER A 570 2.22 26.17 8.66
CA SER A 570 2.46 24.91 7.93
C SER A 570 3.87 24.35 8.16
N HIS A 571 4.87 25.21 8.36
CA HIS A 571 6.25 24.79 8.66
C HIS A 571 6.44 24.35 10.13
N VAL A 572 5.61 24.86 11.05
CA VAL A 572 5.51 24.37 12.44
C VAL A 572 4.71 23.06 12.51
N LEU A 573 3.69 22.90 11.66
CA LEU A 573 2.90 21.66 11.56
C LEU A 573 3.64 20.55 10.80
N GLY A 574 4.43 20.87 9.78
CA GLY A 574 5.20 19.91 8.98
C GLY A 574 6.46 19.35 9.68
N HIS A 575 6.99 20.04 10.70
CA HIS A 575 8.02 19.50 11.58
C HIS A 575 7.44 18.80 12.83
N GLN A 576 6.13 18.93 13.10
CA GLN A 576 5.46 18.17 14.17
C GLN A 576 4.80 16.88 13.68
N SER A 577 4.62 16.67 12.37
CA SER A 577 3.96 15.48 11.82
C SER A 577 4.79 14.19 11.89
N HIS A 578 6.08 14.26 12.18
CA HIS A 578 6.89 13.08 12.55
C HIS A 578 7.05 12.90 14.07
N HIS A 579 6.47 13.78 14.89
CA HIS A 579 6.69 13.84 16.34
C HIS A 579 5.41 13.88 17.19
N ALA A 580 4.24 13.59 16.63
CA ALA A 580 2.98 13.54 17.37
C ALA A 580 2.20 12.23 17.12
N MET A 581 2.42 11.20 17.97
CA MET A 581 1.32 10.28 18.30
C MET A 581 0.25 11.12 19.00
N HIS A 582 -0.89 11.33 18.36
CA HIS A 582 -1.88 12.30 18.84
C HIS A 582 -2.94 11.75 19.79
N GLU A 583 -2.92 10.46 20.14
CA GLU A 583 -3.89 9.88 21.08
C GLU A 583 -3.20 9.08 22.19
N VAL A 584 -3.48 9.47 23.45
CA VAL A 584 -3.11 8.69 24.64
C VAL A 584 -4.03 7.49 24.66
N ILE A 585 -3.49 6.28 24.53
CA ILE A 585 -4.25 5.05 24.79
C ILE A 585 -4.74 5.13 26.23
N SER A 586 -6.06 5.09 26.43
CA SER A 586 -6.66 5.12 27.75
C SER A 586 -7.59 3.94 27.89
N LEU A 587 -7.54 3.28 29.04
CA LEU A 587 -8.51 2.23 29.38
C LEU A 587 -9.88 2.82 29.74
N GLY A 588 -10.01 4.14 29.95
CA GLY A 588 -11.21 4.73 30.55
C GLY A 588 -11.13 4.73 32.09
N ASP A 589 -12.27 4.67 32.78
CA ASP A 589 -12.31 4.68 34.25
C ASP A 589 -11.74 3.37 34.83
N LYS A 590 -10.65 3.45 35.60
CA LYS A 590 -9.82 2.30 36.02
C LYS A 590 -10.58 1.27 36.87
N ASP A 591 -11.69 1.66 37.49
CA ASP A 591 -12.49 0.79 38.34
C ASP A 591 -13.66 0.10 37.60
N THR A 592 -13.93 0.46 36.33
CA THR A 592 -15.05 -0.08 35.53
C THR A 592 -14.71 -0.40 34.06
N ALA A 593 -13.50 -0.10 33.60
CA ALA A 593 -13.07 -0.28 32.22
C ALA A 593 -12.86 -1.76 31.84
N GLU A 594 -13.78 -2.31 31.04
CA GLU A 594 -13.56 -3.58 30.33
C GLU A 594 -12.76 -3.33 29.04
N LEU A 595 -11.55 -3.91 28.95
CA LEU A 595 -10.85 -4.06 27.67
C LEU A 595 -11.57 -5.13 26.85
N VAL A 596 -11.67 -4.96 25.53
CA VAL A 596 -12.28 -5.97 24.66
C VAL A 596 -11.22 -6.60 23.76
N ILE A 597 -11.15 -7.92 23.73
CA ILE A 597 -10.36 -8.68 22.75
C ILE A 597 -11.31 -9.22 21.69
N LEU A 598 -11.24 -8.65 20.48
CA LEU A 598 -12.00 -9.09 19.32
C LEU A 598 -11.16 -10.06 18.50
N THR A 599 -11.65 -11.28 18.29
CA THR A 599 -10.93 -12.34 17.60
C THR A 599 -11.91 -13.30 16.91
N THR A 600 -11.42 -14.23 16.08
CA THR A 600 -12.24 -15.36 15.61
C THR A 600 -12.02 -16.57 16.51
N ALA A 601 -12.87 -17.60 16.41
CA ALA A 601 -12.69 -18.83 17.19
C ALA A 601 -11.32 -19.49 16.94
N HIS A 602 -10.77 -19.34 15.73
CA HIS A 602 -9.45 -19.86 15.38
C HIS A 602 -8.34 -19.27 16.25
N CYS A 603 -8.40 -17.99 16.58
CA CYS A 603 -7.37 -17.32 17.37
C CYS A 603 -7.72 -17.24 18.87
N GLY A 604 -8.63 -18.10 19.35
CA GLY A 604 -9.07 -18.15 20.75
C GLY A 604 -7.93 -18.38 21.74
N TYR A 605 -6.97 -19.26 21.39
CA TYR A 605 -5.79 -19.52 22.22
C TYR A 605 -5.00 -18.24 22.56
N LEU A 606 -4.83 -17.34 21.59
CA LEU A 606 -4.13 -16.07 21.79
C LEU A 606 -4.92 -15.12 22.69
N ALA A 607 -6.24 -15.10 22.57
CA ALA A 607 -7.09 -14.31 23.47
C ALA A 607 -7.00 -14.82 24.91
N GLU A 608 -6.97 -16.14 25.12
CA GLU A 608 -6.76 -16.73 26.45
C GLU A 608 -5.38 -16.38 27.02
N LEU A 609 -4.33 -16.43 26.18
CA LEU A 609 -2.98 -16.05 26.56
C LEU A 609 -2.90 -14.57 26.98
N MET A 610 -3.51 -13.67 26.20
CA MET A 610 -3.63 -12.24 26.55
C MET A 610 -4.39 -12.04 27.87
N CYS A 611 -5.53 -12.71 28.05
CA CYS A 611 -6.31 -12.64 29.29
C CYS A 611 -5.50 -13.10 30.51
N ALA A 612 -4.70 -14.18 30.35
CA ALA A 612 -3.82 -14.66 31.42
C ALA A 612 -2.75 -13.62 31.79
N SER A 613 -2.14 -12.95 30.81
CA SER A 613 -1.19 -11.86 31.05
C SER A 613 -1.83 -10.63 31.70
N LEU A 614 -3.01 -10.19 31.24
CA LEU A 614 -3.73 -9.04 31.82
C LEU A 614 -4.12 -9.28 33.28
N LYS A 615 -4.48 -10.52 33.62
CA LYS A 615 -4.81 -10.90 34.99
C LYS A 615 -3.65 -10.68 35.96
N LYS A 616 -2.39 -10.83 35.52
CA LYS A 616 -1.21 -10.57 36.37
C LYS A 616 -1.11 -9.13 36.87
N VAL A 617 -1.71 -8.18 36.13
CA VAL A 617 -1.73 -6.76 36.45
C VAL A 617 -3.13 -6.26 36.84
N ASN A 618 -4.04 -7.18 37.17
CA ASN A 618 -5.43 -6.90 37.56
C ASN A 618 -6.25 -6.13 36.52
N ILE A 619 -6.00 -6.38 35.23
CA ILE A 619 -6.85 -5.86 34.14
C ILE A 619 -7.80 -6.98 33.69
N HIS A 620 -9.09 -6.66 33.60
CA HIS A 620 -10.11 -7.57 33.08
C HIS A 620 -10.35 -7.29 31.60
N ALA A 621 -10.48 -8.37 30.82
CA ALA A 621 -10.81 -8.30 29.41
C ALA A 621 -11.97 -9.22 29.06
N ALA A 622 -12.88 -8.74 28.22
CA ALA A 622 -13.95 -9.52 27.62
C ALA A 622 -13.52 -9.99 26.22
N VAL A 623 -13.67 -11.28 25.93
CA VAL A 623 -13.38 -11.84 24.61
C VAL A 623 -14.65 -11.87 23.78
N GLN A 624 -14.59 -11.33 22.57
CA GLN A 624 -15.67 -11.32 21.60
C GLN A 624 -15.21 -12.04 20.33
N TYR A 625 -16.01 -13.02 19.89
CA TYR A 625 -15.69 -13.83 18.71
C TYR A 625 -16.27 -13.29 17.40
N GLN A 626 -17.15 -12.29 17.49
CA GLN A 626 -17.90 -11.70 16.41
C GLN A 626 -18.21 -10.24 16.73
N ARG A 627 -18.60 -9.47 15.72
CA ARG A 627 -19.04 -8.08 15.90
C ARG A 627 -20.35 -8.03 16.71
N PRO A 628 -20.45 -7.19 17.77
CA PRO A 628 -21.71 -6.99 18.50
C PRO A 628 -22.80 -6.35 17.63
N GLU A 629 -24.04 -6.83 17.76
CA GLU A 629 -25.21 -6.30 17.01
C GLU A 629 -25.47 -4.82 17.29
N GLU A 630 -25.29 -4.38 18.54
CA GLU A 630 -25.50 -2.99 18.99
C GLU A 630 -24.34 -2.05 18.61
N GLY A 631 -23.28 -2.59 17.98
CA GLY A 631 -22.04 -1.86 17.66
C GLY A 631 -20.97 -1.97 18.75
N TYR A 632 -19.78 -1.42 18.48
CA TYR A 632 -18.65 -1.48 19.41
C TYR A 632 -18.81 -0.49 20.58
N LEU A 633 -18.35 -0.91 21.75
CA LEU A 633 -18.20 -0.03 22.91
C LEU A 633 -17.09 1.00 22.66
N ASP A 634 -17.17 2.16 23.31
CA ASP A 634 -16.10 3.18 23.27
C ASP A 634 -15.04 2.89 24.34
N VAL A 635 -14.39 1.72 24.21
CA VAL A 635 -13.31 1.22 25.07
C VAL A 635 -12.13 0.77 24.22
N LEU A 636 -10.98 0.52 24.85
CA LEU A 636 -9.82 -0.03 24.13
C LEU A 636 -10.12 -1.45 23.64
N HIS A 637 -9.96 -1.66 22.34
CA HIS A 637 -10.03 -2.99 21.74
C HIS A 637 -8.64 -3.51 21.37
N ILE A 638 -8.42 -4.81 21.53
CA ILE A 638 -7.34 -5.53 20.85
C ILE A 638 -8.01 -6.40 19.79
N VAL A 639 -7.68 -6.20 18.52
CA VAL A 639 -8.27 -6.93 17.39
C VAL A 639 -7.21 -7.88 16.83
N ILE A 640 -7.43 -9.18 17.00
CA ILE A 640 -6.57 -10.24 16.45
C ILE A 640 -7.03 -10.54 15.03
N CYS A 641 -6.09 -10.52 14.07
CA CYS A 641 -6.38 -10.64 12.64
C CYS A 641 -7.44 -9.63 12.17
N PRO A 642 -7.16 -8.31 12.17
CA PRO A 642 -8.16 -7.28 11.83
C PRO A 642 -8.71 -7.38 10.39
N GLN A 643 -8.04 -8.10 9.50
CA GLN A 643 -8.53 -8.45 8.17
C GLN A 643 -9.78 -9.35 8.18
N MET A 644 -10.05 -10.04 9.28
CA MET A 644 -11.21 -10.93 9.43
C MET A 644 -12.52 -10.19 9.74
N PHE A 645 -12.49 -8.87 9.88
CA PHE A 645 -13.64 -8.06 10.28
C PHE A 645 -13.90 -6.90 9.30
N ASP A 646 -15.11 -6.86 8.74
CA ASP A 646 -15.51 -5.82 7.78
C ASP A 646 -15.45 -4.41 8.38
N VAL A 647 -15.83 -4.29 9.66
CA VAL A 647 -15.85 -3.03 10.41
C VAL A 647 -15.05 -3.21 11.69
N LEU A 648 -14.15 -2.27 11.98
CA LEU A 648 -13.30 -2.28 13.17
C LEU A 648 -13.81 -1.29 14.24
N PRO A 649 -13.47 -1.49 15.52
CA PRO A 649 -13.72 -0.52 16.59
C PRO A 649 -13.03 0.82 16.32
N GLY A 650 -13.54 1.91 16.92
CA GLY A 650 -12.96 3.24 16.74
C GLY A 650 -11.56 3.41 17.35
N GLN A 651 -11.25 2.68 18.43
CA GLN A 651 -9.96 2.66 19.11
C GLN A 651 -9.50 1.22 19.28
N TYR A 652 -8.45 0.81 18.55
CA TYR A 652 -7.94 -0.56 18.61
C TYR A 652 -6.44 -0.68 18.48
N ILE A 653 -5.89 -1.73 19.10
CA ILE A 653 -4.57 -2.29 18.83
C ILE A 653 -4.76 -3.49 17.89
N ALA A 654 -4.01 -3.53 16.79
CA ALA A 654 -4.06 -4.64 15.84
C ALA A 654 -3.06 -5.72 16.27
N TYR A 655 -3.46 -6.99 16.31
CA TYR A 655 -2.51 -8.11 16.31
C TYR A 655 -2.49 -8.73 14.92
N GLN A 656 -1.44 -8.39 14.17
CA GLN A 656 -1.11 -8.92 12.87
C GLN A 656 -0.58 -10.35 13.06
N LEU A 657 -1.08 -11.32 12.28
CA LEU A 657 -0.58 -12.71 12.27
C LEU A 657 -0.34 -13.28 10.86
N GLU A 658 -0.53 -12.47 9.81
CA GLU A 658 -0.28 -12.91 8.44
C GLU A 658 1.22 -13.01 8.15
N GLN A 659 1.64 -13.93 7.27
CA GLN A 659 3.07 -14.14 7.03
C GLN A 659 3.58 -13.31 5.85
N SER A 660 4.65 -12.53 6.05
CA SER A 660 5.29 -11.67 5.02
C SER A 660 5.95 -12.44 3.88
N VAL A 661 6.20 -13.75 4.05
CA VAL A 661 6.64 -14.65 2.99
C VAL A 661 5.66 -14.70 1.81
N SER A 662 4.40 -14.27 2.04
CA SER A 662 3.42 -14.05 0.99
C SER A 662 2.82 -12.65 1.09
N SER A 663 3.21 -11.76 0.18
CA SER A 663 2.68 -10.39 0.11
C SER A 663 1.17 -10.33 -0.17
N ARG A 664 0.54 -11.46 -0.57
CA ARG A 664 -0.89 -11.57 -0.87
C ARG A 664 -1.80 -11.15 0.28
N TRP A 665 -1.35 -11.34 1.52
CA TRP A 665 -2.13 -11.01 2.72
C TRP A 665 -1.98 -9.55 3.16
N PHE A 666 -0.98 -8.83 2.63
CA PHE A 666 -0.70 -7.43 2.94
C PHE A 666 -1.19 -6.51 1.82
N THR A 667 -2.51 -6.50 1.61
CA THR A 667 -3.18 -5.57 0.69
C THR A 667 -3.05 -4.12 1.18
N GLU A 668 -3.25 -3.14 0.29
CA GLU A 668 -3.26 -1.72 0.70
C GLU A 668 -4.33 -1.44 1.75
N ASP A 669 -5.50 -2.08 1.66
CA ASP A 669 -6.56 -1.97 2.67
C ASP A 669 -6.10 -2.52 4.03
N TYR A 670 -5.44 -3.69 4.05
CA TYR A 670 -4.93 -4.26 5.29
C TYR A 670 -3.83 -3.40 5.90
N LEU A 671 -2.88 -2.92 5.09
CA LEU A 671 -1.83 -2.00 5.54
C LEU A 671 -2.43 -0.69 6.08
N ALA A 672 -3.48 -0.16 5.45
CA ALA A 672 -4.21 1.00 5.96
C ALA A 672 -4.91 0.72 7.30
N ARG A 673 -5.49 -0.48 7.48
CA ARG A 673 -6.05 -0.91 8.78
C ARG A 673 -4.97 -1.00 9.86
N LEU A 674 -3.79 -1.50 9.53
CA LEU A 674 -2.67 -1.51 10.48
C LEU A 674 -2.19 -0.09 10.78
N GLN A 675 -2.03 0.76 9.76
CA GLN A 675 -1.60 2.15 9.93
C GLN A 675 -2.59 2.97 10.80
N ASN A 676 -3.89 2.69 10.70
CA ASN A 676 -4.93 3.37 11.45
C ASN A 676 -5.11 2.85 12.90
N SER A 677 -4.43 1.78 13.31
CA SER A 677 -4.51 1.28 14.69
C SER A 677 -3.70 2.15 15.66
N LEU A 678 -3.97 2.06 16.96
CA LEU A 678 -3.19 2.75 18.00
C LEU A 678 -1.79 2.16 18.17
N ALA A 679 -1.69 0.84 17.99
CA ALA A 679 -0.45 0.07 17.98
C ALA A 679 -0.65 -1.22 17.15
N ILE A 680 0.44 -1.84 16.74
CA ILE A 680 0.46 -3.08 15.96
C ILE A 680 1.31 -4.09 16.73
N PHE A 681 0.75 -5.21 17.13
CA PHE A 681 1.49 -6.38 17.55
C PHE A 681 1.81 -7.25 16.35
N ASP A 682 3.01 -7.79 16.32
CA ASP A 682 3.43 -8.79 15.33
C ASP A 682 4.34 -9.82 16.00
N TYR A 683 4.18 -11.09 15.65
CA TYR A 683 4.90 -12.19 16.28
C TYR A 683 6.28 -12.45 15.68
N SER A 684 6.56 -11.97 14.46
CA SER A 684 7.79 -12.27 13.73
C SER A 684 8.61 -11.03 13.44
N LEU A 685 9.91 -11.08 13.72
CA LEU A 685 10.83 -10.00 13.35
C LEU A 685 10.99 -9.86 11.84
N LYS A 686 10.80 -10.95 11.07
CA LYS A 686 10.79 -10.89 9.60
C LYS A 686 9.57 -10.13 9.08
N ASN A 687 8.41 -10.33 9.69
CA ASN A 687 7.23 -9.51 9.40
C ASN A 687 7.43 -8.05 9.78
N ILE A 688 8.05 -7.78 10.94
CA ILE A 688 8.30 -6.40 11.38
C ILE A 688 9.22 -5.68 10.38
N ALA A 689 10.29 -6.33 9.91
CA ALA A 689 11.15 -5.80 8.85
C ALA A 689 10.33 -5.46 7.58
N PHE A 690 9.50 -6.41 7.14
CA PHE A 690 8.63 -6.22 5.99
C PHE A 690 7.64 -5.05 6.17
N LEU A 691 7.00 -4.92 7.33
CA LEU A 691 6.06 -3.84 7.62
C LEU A 691 6.76 -2.46 7.62
N GLN A 692 8.01 -2.41 8.08
CA GLN A 692 8.82 -1.19 8.04
C GLN A 692 9.18 -0.80 6.62
N ASP A 693 9.53 -1.76 5.76
CA ASP A 693 9.75 -1.53 4.33
C ASP A 693 8.47 -1.04 3.62
N LYS A 694 7.29 -1.38 4.13
CA LYS A 694 5.99 -0.84 3.69
C LYS A 694 5.65 0.54 4.27
N GLY A 695 6.56 1.15 5.03
CA GLY A 695 6.42 2.50 5.55
C GLY A 695 5.71 2.62 6.91
N LEU A 696 5.44 1.51 7.61
CA LEU A 696 4.90 1.55 8.96
C LEU A 696 6.00 1.87 9.98
N SER A 697 5.70 2.77 10.92
CA SER A 697 6.71 3.23 11.88
C SER A 697 6.98 2.18 12.96
N TYR A 698 8.26 1.92 13.25
CA TYR A 698 8.66 1.13 14.42
C TYR A 698 8.09 1.67 15.75
N ARG A 699 7.74 2.96 15.81
CA ARG A 699 7.10 3.58 16.98
C ARG A 699 5.69 3.04 17.25
N GLN A 700 5.00 2.52 16.23
CA GLN A 700 3.65 1.95 16.31
C GLN A 700 3.66 0.42 16.39
N ILE A 701 4.70 -0.24 15.86
CA ILE A 701 4.83 -1.70 15.81
C ILE A 701 5.52 -2.20 17.09
N TYR A 702 5.02 -3.26 17.71
CA TYR A 702 5.56 -3.95 18.89
C TYR A 702 5.75 -5.43 18.57
N HIS A 703 6.94 -5.96 18.85
CA HIS A 703 7.19 -7.39 18.74
C HIS A 703 6.47 -8.10 19.90
N LEU A 704 5.63 -9.08 19.56
CA LEU A 704 4.86 -9.89 20.49
C LEU A 704 4.92 -11.36 20.06
N PRO A 705 5.99 -12.10 20.40
CA PRO A 705 6.07 -13.52 20.09
C PRO A 705 4.99 -14.30 20.86
N VAL A 706 4.47 -15.36 20.26
CA VAL A 706 3.52 -16.28 20.93
C VAL A 706 4.26 -17.09 21.99
N GLY A 707 3.56 -17.46 23.07
CA GLY A 707 4.14 -18.23 24.17
C GLY A 707 3.21 -19.32 24.68
N PHE A 708 3.75 -20.14 25.58
CA PHE A 708 3.04 -21.24 26.23
C PHE A 708 2.05 -20.74 27.28
N LEU A 709 0.82 -21.24 27.21
CA LEU A 709 -0.20 -21.06 28.26
C LEU A 709 -0.25 -22.30 29.17
N PRO A 710 0.10 -22.19 30.46
CA PRO A 710 -0.06 -23.30 31.40
C PRO A 710 -1.53 -23.69 31.58
N ARG A 711 -1.86 -24.98 31.47
CA ARG A 711 -3.21 -25.50 31.71
C ARG A 711 -3.20 -26.70 32.65
N GLU A 712 -4.30 -26.85 33.38
CA GLU A 712 -4.62 -28.12 34.05
C GLU A 712 -5.00 -29.15 33.00
N LEU A 713 -4.38 -30.32 33.08
CA LEU A 713 -4.60 -31.38 32.11
C LEU A 713 -5.87 -32.15 32.44
N ALA A 714 -6.63 -32.44 31.39
CA ALA A 714 -7.73 -33.39 31.48
C ALA A 714 -7.22 -34.79 31.89
N ASP A 715 -8.12 -35.61 32.43
CA ASP A 715 -7.83 -37.01 32.75
C ASP A 715 -7.23 -37.74 31.54
N SER A 716 -6.34 -38.69 31.81
CA SER A 716 -5.68 -39.47 30.77
C SER A 716 -6.71 -40.22 29.90
N VAL A 717 -6.93 -39.74 28.69
CA VAL A 717 -7.75 -40.41 27.68
C VAL A 717 -6.86 -41.41 26.91
N PRO A 718 -7.34 -42.63 26.59
CA PRO A 718 -6.60 -43.55 25.75
C PRO A 718 -6.24 -42.93 24.39
N GLU A 719 -4.97 -43.00 24.01
CA GLU A 719 -4.48 -42.57 22.71
C GLU A 719 -4.96 -43.55 21.64
N THR A 720 -5.93 -43.14 20.82
CA THR A 720 -6.59 -43.98 19.81
C THR A 720 -6.20 -43.62 18.37
N VAL A 721 -5.47 -42.52 18.19
CA VAL A 721 -4.99 -42.01 16.89
C VAL A 721 -3.47 -41.91 16.96
N ASP A 722 -2.77 -42.42 15.96
CA ASP A 722 -1.31 -42.33 15.92
C ASP A 722 -0.85 -40.90 15.62
N VAL A 723 -1.44 -40.26 14.60
CA VAL A 723 -1.02 -38.94 14.13
C VAL A 723 -2.23 -38.03 13.98
N LEU A 724 -2.14 -36.82 14.50
CA LEU A 724 -3.15 -35.78 14.28
C LEU A 724 -2.54 -34.58 13.55
N PHE A 725 -3.24 -34.11 12.53
CA PHE A 725 -3.00 -32.83 11.88
C PHE A 725 -4.28 -31.99 11.98
N TYR A 726 -4.15 -30.70 12.28
CA TYR A 726 -5.29 -29.78 12.29
C TYR A 726 -4.96 -28.49 11.52
N GLY A 727 -5.87 -28.12 10.64
CA GLY A 727 -5.70 -27.04 9.67
C GLY A 727 -6.02 -27.48 8.25
N ASP A 728 -6.06 -26.51 7.34
CA ASP A 728 -6.46 -26.76 5.95
C ASP A 728 -5.45 -27.64 5.20
N ILE A 729 -5.92 -28.73 4.60
CA ILE A 729 -5.16 -29.63 3.73
C ILE A 729 -5.37 -29.35 2.23
N ASN A 730 -6.07 -28.27 1.87
CA ASN A 730 -6.41 -27.95 0.48
C ASN A 730 -5.23 -27.41 -0.34
N ASN A 731 -3.98 -27.81 -0.05
CA ASN A 731 -2.82 -27.59 -0.90
C ASN A 731 -2.08 -28.91 -1.19
N ASP A 732 -1.40 -28.98 -2.34
CA ASP A 732 -0.70 -30.20 -2.77
C ASP A 732 0.38 -30.66 -1.79
N ARG A 733 1.07 -29.69 -1.17
CA ARG A 733 2.11 -29.95 -0.18
C ARG A 733 1.58 -30.74 1.01
N ARG A 734 0.60 -30.22 1.78
CA ARG A 734 0.11 -30.92 2.96
C ARG A 734 -0.56 -32.24 2.58
N ARG A 735 -1.23 -32.31 1.42
CA ARG A 735 -1.75 -33.58 0.90
C ARG A 735 -0.67 -34.64 0.71
N ALA A 736 0.50 -34.28 0.18
CA ALA A 736 1.61 -35.21 -0.01
C ALA A 736 2.11 -35.77 1.33
N TYR A 737 2.38 -34.91 2.31
CA TYR A 737 2.78 -35.32 3.67
C TYR A 737 1.74 -36.25 4.31
N ILE A 738 0.47 -35.84 4.28
CA ILE A 738 -0.61 -36.58 4.90
C ILE A 738 -0.86 -37.92 4.18
N ALA A 739 -0.72 -37.96 2.85
CA ALA A 739 -0.83 -39.19 2.08
C ALA A 739 0.27 -40.19 2.45
N GLU A 740 1.51 -39.72 2.62
CA GLU A 740 2.62 -40.58 3.03
C GLU A 740 2.44 -41.08 4.47
N LEU A 741 2.11 -40.19 5.41
CA LEU A 741 1.84 -40.56 6.80
C LEU A 741 0.71 -41.60 6.91
N LYS A 742 -0.34 -41.50 6.09
CA LYS A 742 -1.46 -42.46 6.05
C LYS A 742 -1.07 -43.85 5.59
N LYS A 743 0.04 -44.02 4.86
CA LYS A 743 0.55 -45.36 4.48
C LYS A 743 1.12 -46.11 5.69
N HIS A 744 1.50 -45.39 6.75
CA HIS A 744 2.23 -45.94 7.88
C HIS A 744 1.49 -45.85 9.22
N PHE A 745 0.56 -44.91 9.38
CA PHE A 745 -0.08 -44.58 10.65
C PHE A 745 -1.59 -44.33 10.50
N SER A 746 -2.32 -44.45 11.61
CA SER A 746 -3.68 -43.91 11.69
C SER A 746 -3.65 -42.38 11.82
N VAL A 747 -3.99 -41.68 10.73
CA VAL A 747 -3.95 -40.21 10.68
C VAL A 747 -5.35 -39.62 10.81
N LYS A 748 -5.56 -38.75 11.81
CA LYS A 748 -6.75 -37.91 11.95
C LYS A 748 -6.48 -36.49 11.46
N ILE A 749 -7.40 -35.98 10.66
CA ILE A 749 -7.36 -34.62 10.12
C ILE A 749 -8.53 -33.85 10.72
N ILE A 750 -8.27 -32.66 11.26
CA ILE A 750 -9.29 -31.81 11.88
C ILE A 750 -9.32 -30.46 11.18
N ASN A 751 -10.52 -30.08 10.74
CA ASN A 751 -10.83 -28.77 10.17
C ASN A 751 -11.93 -28.13 11.02
N ASP A 752 -11.85 -26.82 11.24
CA ASP A 752 -12.90 -25.99 11.85
C ASP A 752 -13.40 -26.41 13.25
N ILE A 753 -12.55 -27.10 14.03
CA ILE A 753 -12.78 -27.37 15.45
C ILE A 753 -11.75 -26.58 16.25
N PHE A 754 -12.21 -25.85 17.28
CA PHE A 754 -11.39 -24.94 18.09
C PHE A 754 -11.64 -25.14 19.59
N GLY A 755 -10.73 -24.64 20.43
CA GLY A 755 -10.87 -24.66 21.89
C GLY A 755 -11.02 -26.06 22.47
N ASP A 756 -11.89 -26.21 23.48
CA ASP A 756 -12.07 -27.47 24.22
C ASP A 756 -12.40 -28.68 23.33
N ALA A 757 -13.15 -28.47 22.24
CA ALA A 757 -13.47 -29.52 21.29
C ALA A 757 -12.23 -30.01 20.52
N LEU A 758 -11.32 -29.09 20.17
CA LEU A 758 -10.05 -29.42 19.52
C LEU A 758 -9.13 -30.15 20.52
N TYR A 759 -9.05 -29.63 21.75
CA TYR A 759 -8.22 -30.22 22.80
C TYR A 759 -8.67 -31.64 23.16
N ALA A 760 -9.97 -31.91 23.17
CA ALA A 760 -10.51 -33.25 23.35
C ALA A 760 -10.05 -34.22 22.26
N GLU A 761 -9.90 -33.77 21.02
CA GLU A 761 -9.36 -34.60 19.93
C GLU A 761 -7.84 -34.72 19.97
N MET A 762 -7.11 -33.64 20.30
CA MET A 762 -5.67 -33.68 20.55
C MET A 762 -5.32 -34.70 21.64
N SER A 763 -6.14 -34.80 22.69
CA SER A 763 -5.95 -35.74 23.81
C SER A 763 -5.84 -37.21 23.34
N LYS A 764 -6.52 -37.56 22.25
CA LYS A 764 -6.57 -38.93 21.70
C LYS A 764 -5.41 -39.25 20.76
N ALA A 765 -4.61 -38.25 20.37
CA ALA A 765 -3.49 -38.42 19.46
C ALA A 765 -2.19 -38.73 20.22
N LYS A 766 -1.38 -39.65 19.68
CA LYS A 766 -0.02 -39.93 20.16
C LYS A 766 0.95 -38.82 19.77
N VAL A 767 0.89 -38.37 18.51
CA VAL A 767 1.75 -37.33 17.95
C VAL A 767 0.91 -36.34 17.17
N ILE A 768 1.22 -35.05 17.29
CA ILE A 768 0.70 -34.00 16.42
C ILE A 768 1.77 -33.64 15.40
N VAL A 769 1.39 -33.47 14.14
CA VAL A 769 2.31 -32.97 13.10
C VAL A 769 1.99 -31.52 12.77
N ASN A 770 3.03 -30.68 12.67
CA ASN A 770 2.95 -29.33 12.14
C ASN A 770 3.59 -29.29 10.75
N ILE A 771 2.77 -29.04 9.74
CA ILE A 771 3.17 -29.00 8.33
C ILE A 771 2.78 -27.62 7.81
N HIS A 772 3.75 -26.87 7.30
CA HIS A 772 3.52 -25.50 6.87
C HIS A 772 2.64 -25.44 5.61
N TYR A 773 1.86 -24.38 5.44
CA TYR A 773 1.06 -24.21 4.23
C TYR A 773 1.93 -23.86 3.01
N TYR A 774 2.98 -23.05 3.20
CA TYR A 774 3.94 -22.69 2.15
C TYR A 774 5.28 -23.37 2.38
N GLU A 775 6.02 -23.59 1.30
CA GLU A 775 7.45 -23.84 1.37
C GLU A 775 8.16 -22.57 1.84
N GLY A 776 9.08 -22.69 2.80
CA GLY A 776 9.79 -21.54 3.38
C GLY A 776 8.89 -20.60 4.21
N ALA A 777 7.80 -21.11 4.79
CA ALA A 777 6.94 -20.35 5.70
C ALA A 777 7.70 -19.88 6.95
N LEU A 778 7.15 -18.86 7.62
CA LEU A 778 7.51 -18.56 9.00
C LEU A 778 6.94 -19.64 9.92
N LEU A 779 7.64 -19.92 11.02
CA LEU A 779 7.23 -20.94 11.96
C LEU A 779 5.82 -20.67 12.48
N GLU A 780 4.92 -21.64 12.34
CA GLU A 780 3.54 -21.57 12.87
C GLU A 780 3.55 -21.71 14.41
N THR A 781 4.16 -20.75 15.11
CA THR A 781 4.35 -20.77 16.58
C THR A 781 3.02 -20.80 17.33
N THR A 782 1.96 -20.23 16.77
CA THR A 782 0.58 -20.37 17.29
C THR A 782 0.17 -21.83 17.45
N ARG A 783 0.33 -22.65 16.39
CA ARG A 783 0.01 -24.09 16.41
C ARG A 783 0.91 -24.83 17.40
N ILE A 784 2.20 -24.51 17.39
CA ILE A 784 3.19 -25.19 18.23
C ILE A 784 2.89 -24.96 19.71
N TYR A 785 2.72 -23.71 20.13
CA TYR A 785 2.46 -23.41 21.54
C TYR A 785 1.07 -23.88 21.99
N GLU A 786 0.05 -23.85 21.13
CA GLU A 786 -1.25 -24.45 21.42
C GLU A 786 -1.13 -25.96 21.69
N CYS A 787 -0.35 -26.70 20.88
CA CYS A 787 -0.06 -28.12 21.10
C CYS A 787 0.74 -28.40 22.38
N LEU A 788 1.79 -27.60 22.62
CA LEU A 788 2.62 -27.73 23.82
C LEU A 788 1.79 -27.48 25.07
N SER A 789 0.86 -26.50 25.05
CA SER A 789 -0.13 -26.24 26.10
C SER A 789 -1.07 -27.41 26.39
N GLN A 790 -1.22 -28.35 25.46
CA GLN A 790 -1.95 -29.62 25.66
C GLN A 790 -1.04 -30.79 26.06
N ASN A 791 0.24 -30.53 26.34
CA ASN A 791 1.25 -31.52 26.69
C ASN A 791 1.41 -32.62 25.63
N LYS A 792 1.33 -32.24 24.35
CA LYS A 792 1.42 -33.17 23.21
C LYS A 792 2.80 -33.11 22.57
N ILE A 793 3.29 -34.29 22.16
CA ILE A 793 4.48 -34.39 21.33
C ILE A 793 4.12 -33.85 19.94
N ILE A 794 4.96 -32.95 19.47
CA ILE A 794 4.81 -32.31 18.17
C ILE A 794 6.05 -32.58 17.32
N VAL A 795 5.81 -33.07 16.10
CA VAL A 795 6.81 -33.17 15.04
C VAL A 795 6.51 -32.05 14.04
N SER A 796 7.48 -31.17 13.80
CA SER A 796 7.29 -30.00 12.93
C SER A 796 8.32 -30.01 11.82
N GLU A 797 7.94 -29.53 10.64
CA GLU A 797 8.95 -29.04 9.70
C GLU A 797 9.68 -27.83 10.30
N GLU A 798 10.93 -27.64 9.90
CA GLU A 798 11.66 -26.38 10.07
C GLU A 798 10.99 -25.24 9.27
N SER A 799 11.44 -24.02 9.50
CA SER A 799 10.88 -22.79 8.92
C SER A 799 11.99 -21.86 8.44
N ALA A 800 11.62 -20.83 7.67
CA ALA A 800 12.59 -19.87 7.17
C ALA A 800 13.21 -19.01 8.28
N ASP A 801 12.57 -18.86 9.44
CA ASP A 801 12.99 -18.03 10.59
C ASP A 801 13.45 -18.85 11.80
N MET A 802 13.96 -20.07 11.57
CA MET A 802 14.37 -20.97 12.64
C MET A 802 15.49 -20.40 13.53
N ASP A 803 16.25 -19.42 13.01
CA ASP A 803 17.25 -18.65 13.74
C ASP A 803 16.67 -17.85 14.93
N GLU A 804 15.39 -17.47 14.87
CA GLU A 804 14.70 -16.76 15.96
C GLU A 804 14.00 -17.71 16.95
N HIS A 805 13.99 -19.02 16.72
CA HIS A 805 13.19 -20.01 17.46
C HIS A 805 14.02 -21.08 18.17
N SER A 806 15.27 -20.78 18.51
CA SER A 806 16.19 -21.72 19.18
C SER A 806 15.63 -22.33 20.47
N ALA A 807 14.81 -21.58 21.22
CA ALA A 807 14.14 -22.05 22.43
C ALA A 807 13.15 -23.21 22.21
N LEU A 808 12.67 -23.42 20.96
CA LEU A 808 11.76 -24.51 20.62
C LEU A 808 12.49 -25.81 20.26
N LEU A 809 13.78 -25.77 19.91
CA LEU A 809 14.59 -26.96 19.57
C LEU A 809 14.51 -28.10 20.62
N PRO A 810 14.58 -27.83 21.95
CA PRO A 810 14.44 -28.90 22.94
C PRO A 810 12.99 -29.38 23.14
N LEU A 811 11.99 -28.63 22.67
CA LEU A 811 10.56 -28.87 22.91
C LEU A 811 9.84 -29.53 21.72
N VAL A 812 10.29 -29.22 20.51
CA VAL A 812 9.67 -29.67 19.25
C VAL A 812 10.65 -30.58 18.52
N ASP A 813 10.15 -31.65 17.94
CA ASP A 813 10.98 -32.53 17.13
C ASP A 813 10.96 -32.06 15.68
N PHE A 814 12.04 -31.40 15.24
CA PHE A 814 12.13 -30.78 13.93
C PHE A 814 12.67 -31.73 12.85
N VAL A 815 12.12 -31.59 11.65
CA VAL A 815 12.61 -32.23 10.42
C VAL A 815 12.87 -31.17 9.33
N PRO A 816 13.82 -31.41 8.41
CA PRO A 816 14.10 -30.48 7.33
C PRO A 816 12.86 -30.17 6.48
N ILE A 817 12.83 -28.95 5.92
CA ILE A 817 11.77 -28.50 5.00
C ILE A 817 11.73 -29.45 3.79
N ASN A 818 10.52 -29.87 3.38
CA ASN A 818 10.28 -30.79 2.25
C ASN A 818 10.70 -32.25 2.48
N ASP A 819 11.18 -32.62 3.67
CA ASP A 819 11.60 -33.99 3.95
C ASP A 819 10.46 -34.83 4.55
N ILE A 820 9.62 -35.38 3.66
CA ILE A 820 8.48 -36.23 4.05
C ILE A 820 8.97 -37.54 4.69
N ASP A 821 10.05 -38.13 4.16
CA ASP A 821 10.57 -39.41 4.64
C ASP A 821 11.11 -39.27 6.06
N GLU A 822 11.86 -38.21 6.34
CA GLU A 822 12.33 -37.90 7.69
C GLU A 822 11.16 -37.61 8.65
N MET A 823 10.11 -36.91 8.20
CA MET A 823 8.90 -36.74 9.01
C MET A 823 8.26 -38.08 9.36
N VAL A 824 8.13 -39.00 8.39
CA VAL A 824 7.59 -40.34 8.61
C VAL A 824 8.43 -41.11 9.64
N GLU A 825 9.76 -41.08 9.53
CA GLU A 825 10.65 -41.77 10.46
C GLU A 825 10.62 -41.15 11.86
N ARG A 826 10.53 -39.82 11.97
CA ARG A 826 10.41 -39.13 13.25
C ARG A 826 9.07 -39.40 13.93
N VAL A 827 7.97 -39.42 13.17
CA VAL A 827 6.66 -39.87 13.67
C VAL A 827 6.71 -41.34 14.09
N ARG A 828 7.35 -42.20 13.29
CA ARG A 828 7.52 -43.63 13.59
C ARG A 828 8.23 -43.85 14.91
N HIS A 829 9.25 -43.06 15.21
CA HIS A 829 10.00 -43.09 16.46
C HIS A 829 9.08 -42.93 17.67
N TRP A 830 8.21 -41.93 17.65
CA TRP A 830 7.30 -41.62 18.76
C TRP A 830 6.07 -42.53 18.83
N VAL A 831 5.56 -43.01 17.70
CA VAL A 831 4.36 -43.88 17.65
C VAL A 831 4.66 -45.31 18.13
N ARG A 832 5.87 -45.84 17.88
CA ARG A 832 6.21 -47.25 18.14
C ARG A 832 6.49 -47.60 19.61
N ASP A 833 6.82 -46.63 20.44
CA ASP A 833 7.30 -46.86 21.81
C ASP A 833 6.52 -46.00 22.82
N ASP A 834 5.54 -46.62 23.47
CA ASP A 834 4.65 -45.97 24.44
C ASP A 834 5.41 -45.49 25.70
N VAL A 835 6.48 -46.19 26.09
CA VAL A 835 7.28 -45.83 27.27
C VAL A 835 8.06 -44.56 26.97
N LYS A 836 8.79 -44.52 25.85
CA LYS A 836 9.53 -43.32 25.43
C LYS A 836 8.60 -42.12 25.20
N ARG A 837 7.42 -42.34 24.60
CA ARG A 837 6.43 -41.27 24.42
C ARG A 837 5.91 -40.71 25.75
N SER A 838 5.66 -41.58 26.71
CA SER A 838 5.23 -41.18 28.06
C SER A 838 6.35 -40.41 28.78
N GLU A 839 7.59 -40.89 28.71
CA GLU A 839 8.76 -40.19 29.27
C GLU A 839 8.97 -38.82 28.64
N ARG A 840 8.88 -38.72 27.30
CA ARG A 840 8.98 -37.46 26.57
C ARG A 840 7.86 -36.50 26.94
N SER A 841 6.63 -36.98 27.07
CA SER A 841 5.49 -36.16 27.50
C SER A 841 5.67 -35.59 28.92
N ILE A 842 6.33 -36.33 29.82
CA ILE A 842 6.67 -35.83 31.17
C ILE A 842 7.80 -34.79 31.10
N GLN A 843 8.82 -35.06 30.29
CA GLN A 843 9.94 -34.13 30.07
C GLN A 843 9.46 -32.80 29.46
N LEU A 844 8.61 -32.86 28.44
CA LEU A 844 8.02 -31.68 27.79
C LEU A 844 7.21 -30.84 28.78
N ARG A 845 6.38 -31.48 29.61
CA ARG A 845 5.63 -30.76 30.65
C ARG A 845 6.54 -29.96 31.55
N LYS A 846 7.58 -30.62 32.06
CA LYS A 846 8.55 -30.00 32.96
C LYS A 846 9.25 -28.83 32.26
N ALA A 847 9.75 -29.06 31.04
CA ALA A 847 10.46 -28.05 30.27
C ALA A 847 9.56 -26.84 29.92
N CYS A 848 8.28 -27.05 29.57
CA CYS A 848 7.34 -25.96 29.28
C CYS A 848 7.02 -25.12 30.52
N VAL A 849 6.89 -25.75 31.70
CA VAL A 849 6.69 -25.02 32.97
C VAL A 849 7.94 -24.23 33.38
N GLU A 850 9.13 -24.74 33.04
CA GLU A 850 10.41 -24.05 33.27
C GLU A 850 10.71 -22.99 32.20
N THR A 851 9.94 -22.92 31.12
CA THR A 851 10.13 -21.94 30.04
C THR A 851 9.72 -20.55 30.52
N PRO A 852 10.56 -19.52 30.33
CA PRO A 852 10.23 -18.16 30.72
C PRO A 852 8.99 -17.63 29.98
N ASP A 853 8.14 -16.86 30.69
CA ASP A 853 6.93 -16.27 30.12
C ASP A 853 7.24 -14.98 29.34
N ILE A 854 7.92 -15.18 28.22
CA ILE A 854 8.34 -14.12 27.30
C ILE A 854 7.12 -13.42 26.67
N PHE A 855 6.00 -14.12 26.46
CA PHE A 855 4.78 -13.50 25.95
C PHE A 855 4.29 -12.39 26.88
N SER A 856 4.16 -12.66 28.19
CA SER A 856 3.72 -11.65 29.15
C SER A 856 4.69 -10.47 29.22
N TYR A 857 6.00 -10.73 29.12
CA TYR A 857 7.00 -9.66 29.05
C TYR A 857 6.72 -8.70 27.89
N TYR A 858 6.62 -9.21 26.66
CA TYR A 858 6.39 -8.38 25.48
C TYR A 858 5.01 -7.72 25.46
N PHE A 859 3.98 -8.44 25.88
CA PHE A 859 2.61 -7.94 25.89
C PHE A 859 2.44 -6.79 26.90
N LEU A 860 2.89 -6.99 28.14
CA LEU A 860 2.78 -5.97 29.19
C LEU A 860 3.78 -4.82 28.97
N ARG A 861 4.87 -5.05 28.22
CA ARG A 861 5.81 -3.99 27.81
C ARG A 861 5.11 -2.92 26.97
N ALA A 862 4.13 -3.28 26.14
CA ALA A 862 3.31 -2.30 25.42
C ALA A 862 2.37 -1.53 26.35
N PHE A 863 1.77 -2.19 27.34
CA PHE A 863 0.90 -1.53 28.33
C PHE A 863 1.70 -0.54 29.20
N LEU A 864 2.91 -0.91 29.60
CA LEU A 864 3.84 -0.02 30.29
C LEU A 864 4.21 1.17 29.40
N ALA A 865 4.46 0.94 28.10
CA ALA A 865 4.84 1.99 27.16
C ALA A 865 3.78 3.09 26.97
N HIS A 866 2.52 2.76 27.29
CA HIS A 866 1.36 3.64 27.19
C HIS A 866 0.80 4.10 28.54
N ASP A 867 1.58 4.01 29.63
CA ASP A 867 1.17 4.44 30.98
C ASP A 867 -0.09 3.70 31.52
N LEU A 868 -0.42 2.51 30.98
CA LEU A 868 -1.61 1.74 31.38
C LEU A 868 -1.38 0.96 32.68
N ILE A 869 -0.13 0.57 32.94
CA ILE A 869 0.35 -0.10 34.17
C ILE A 869 1.57 0.62 34.71
N THR A 870 1.90 0.41 35.99
CA THR A 870 3.12 0.97 36.60
C THR A 870 4.32 0.05 36.38
N TYR A 871 5.54 0.61 36.53
CA TYR A 871 6.77 -0.18 36.49
C TYR A 871 6.77 -1.32 37.51
N GLU A 872 6.26 -1.09 38.73
CA GLU A 872 6.19 -2.11 39.78
C GLU A 872 5.24 -3.24 39.40
N GLN A 873 4.06 -2.91 38.86
CA GLN A 873 3.12 -3.92 38.37
C GLN A 873 3.73 -4.75 37.24
N PHE A 874 4.41 -4.09 36.29
CA PHE A 874 5.12 -4.75 35.22
C PHE A 874 6.22 -5.67 35.76
N TYR A 875 7.13 -5.15 36.58
CA TYR A 875 8.27 -5.90 37.11
C TYR A 875 7.83 -7.13 37.90
N ILE A 876 6.87 -6.99 38.82
CA ILE A 876 6.33 -8.13 39.59
C ILE A 876 5.74 -9.21 38.67
N ALA A 877 5.11 -8.81 37.56
CA ALA A 877 4.45 -9.75 36.67
C ALA A 877 5.42 -10.56 35.78
N VAL A 878 6.60 -10.00 35.43
CA VAL A 878 7.46 -10.56 34.37
C VAL A 878 8.97 -10.59 34.66
N ALA A 879 9.45 -10.12 35.81
CA ALA A 879 10.89 -10.07 36.11
C ALA A 879 11.58 -11.43 35.96
N ASP A 880 10.93 -12.51 36.43
CA ASP A 880 11.45 -13.87 36.35
C ASP A 880 11.44 -14.47 34.93
N SER A 881 10.83 -13.77 33.98
CA SER A 881 10.86 -14.16 32.57
C SER A 881 12.17 -13.77 31.88
N ILE A 882 13.01 -12.96 32.51
CA ILE A 882 14.31 -12.54 31.99
C ILE A 882 15.41 -13.09 32.90
N ASN A 883 16.34 -13.84 32.31
CA ASN A 883 17.56 -14.29 32.97
C ASN A 883 18.78 -13.75 32.26
N PHE A 884 19.87 -13.57 33.02
CA PHE A 884 21.16 -13.17 32.47
C PHE A 884 22.07 -14.39 32.41
N ASP A 885 22.46 -14.76 31.19
CA ASP A 885 23.42 -15.84 30.92
C ASP A 885 24.87 -15.32 31.01
N SER A 886 25.03 -13.99 31.01
CA SER A 886 26.30 -13.26 31.13
C SER A 886 26.11 -11.99 31.98
N ASP A 887 27.19 -11.48 32.57
CA ASP A 887 27.24 -10.13 33.15
C ASP A 887 27.43 -9.03 32.09
N MET A 888 27.45 -9.38 30.80
CA MET A 888 27.52 -8.47 29.65
C MET A 888 26.21 -8.47 28.88
N VAL A 889 25.51 -7.33 28.88
CA VAL A 889 24.19 -7.18 28.24
C VAL A 889 24.18 -6.01 27.26
N CYS A 890 23.59 -6.22 26.09
CA CYS A 890 23.30 -5.18 25.11
C CYS A 890 21.82 -4.80 25.17
N LEU A 891 21.53 -3.53 25.39
CA LEU A 891 20.20 -2.96 25.33
C LEU A 891 19.88 -2.54 23.89
N GLY A 892 18.84 -3.13 23.31
CA GLY A 892 18.32 -2.73 22.00
C GLY A 892 16.81 -2.92 21.90
N LEU A 893 16.20 -2.36 20.87
CA LEU A 893 14.77 -2.60 20.58
C LEU A 893 14.64 -3.69 19.51
N PRO A 894 13.93 -4.80 19.77
CA PRO A 894 13.72 -5.84 18.74
C PRO A 894 12.99 -5.29 17.52
N GLU A 895 12.20 -4.22 17.69
CA GLU A 895 11.51 -3.54 16.60
C GLU A 895 12.43 -2.68 15.73
N THR A 896 13.70 -2.47 16.09
CA THR A 896 14.69 -1.84 15.19
C THR A 896 15.60 -2.93 14.61
N VAL A 897 15.01 -3.76 13.75
CA VAL A 897 15.62 -4.99 13.21
C VAL A 897 16.98 -4.75 12.55
N SER A 898 17.16 -3.61 11.87
CA SER A 898 18.44 -3.25 11.25
C SER A 898 19.54 -2.97 12.29
N ARG A 899 19.22 -2.31 13.41
CA ARG A 899 20.17 -2.04 14.49
C ARG A 899 20.56 -3.33 15.23
N ARG A 900 19.59 -4.22 15.46
CA ARG A 900 19.88 -5.54 16.03
C ARG A 900 20.82 -6.35 15.13
N ALA A 901 20.52 -6.42 13.82
CA ALA A 901 21.38 -7.14 12.87
C ALA A 901 22.80 -6.53 12.80
N ASP A 902 22.92 -5.20 12.84
CA ASP A 902 24.19 -4.50 12.88
C ASP A 902 25.00 -4.80 14.16
N PHE A 903 24.34 -4.82 15.33
CA PHE A 903 24.97 -5.25 16.58
C PHE A 903 25.37 -6.73 16.56
N ASP A 904 24.51 -7.63 16.08
CA ASP A 904 24.76 -9.07 16.04
C ASP A 904 25.97 -9.40 15.13
N ASN A 905 26.18 -8.63 14.06
CA ASN A 905 27.36 -8.76 13.20
C ASN A 905 28.67 -8.40 13.91
N ASP A 906 28.63 -7.43 14.84
CA ASP A 906 29.81 -6.98 15.58
C ASP A 906 30.03 -7.75 16.88
N ASN A 907 28.99 -8.41 17.39
CA ASN A 907 29.00 -9.12 18.66
C ASN A 907 29.72 -10.47 18.55
N HIS A 908 31.04 -10.41 18.44
CA HIS A 908 31.92 -11.57 18.55
C HIS A 908 32.32 -11.90 19.99
N TYR A 909 31.73 -11.20 20.97
CA TYR A 909 32.14 -11.20 22.37
C TYR A 909 31.19 -11.99 23.29
N GLY A 910 30.06 -12.48 22.76
CA GLY A 910 29.06 -13.20 23.54
C GLY A 910 28.25 -12.28 24.48
N ILE A 911 28.09 -11.01 24.11
CA ILE A 911 27.25 -10.06 24.85
C ILE A 911 25.78 -10.45 24.64
N GLN A 912 25.01 -10.59 25.72
CA GLN A 912 23.62 -11.02 25.63
C GLN A 912 22.71 -9.86 25.19
N TYR A 913 21.93 -10.04 24.12
CA TYR A 913 20.95 -9.03 23.70
C TYR A 913 19.72 -9.03 24.62
N PHE A 914 19.31 -7.86 25.08
CA PHE A 914 18.14 -7.64 25.92
C PHE A 914 17.08 -6.80 25.19
N PRO A 915 15.82 -7.28 25.11
CA PRO A 915 14.74 -6.54 24.48
C PRO A 915 14.28 -5.37 25.35
N GLY A 916 14.82 -4.19 25.10
CA GLY A 916 14.61 -2.97 25.88
C GLY A 916 13.14 -2.58 26.05
N LEU A 917 12.77 -2.08 27.23
CA LEU A 917 11.43 -1.54 27.50
C LEU A 917 11.13 -0.30 26.64
N ARG A 918 9.83 -0.05 26.44
CA ARG A 918 9.37 1.03 25.56
C ARG A 918 8.56 2.05 26.32
N HIS A 919 8.49 3.24 25.73
CA HIS A 919 7.57 4.30 26.12
C HIS A 919 7.34 5.25 24.96
N ARG A 920 6.19 5.92 24.94
CA ARG A 920 5.87 6.99 23.96
C ARG A 920 6.90 8.13 23.94
N LEU A 921 7.60 8.33 25.05
CA LEU A 921 8.78 9.19 25.16
C LEU A 921 10.01 8.28 25.17
N GLY A 922 10.77 8.21 24.08
CA GLY A 922 11.87 7.25 23.90
C GLY A 922 12.87 7.23 25.06
N TRP A 923 13.26 8.39 25.58
CA TRP A 923 14.18 8.51 26.72
C TRP A 923 13.63 7.95 28.03
N VAL A 924 12.30 7.92 28.23
CA VAL A 924 11.69 7.23 29.37
C VAL A 924 11.77 5.72 29.17
N GLY A 925 11.55 5.23 27.95
CA GLY A 925 11.71 3.80 27.61
C GLY A 925 13.13 3.30 27.88
N CYS A 926 14.13 4.11 27.51
CA CYS A 926 15.53 3.86 27.87
C CYS A 926 15.73 3.83 29.39
N GLY A 927 15.28 4.86 30.12
CA GLY A 927 15.38 4.86 31.59
C GLY A 927 14.71 3.66 32.26
N LEU A 928 13.52 3.27 31.80
CA LEU A 928 12.81 2.06 32.26
C LEU A 928 13.63 0.80 31.99
N SER A 929 14.28 0.70 30.82
CA SER A 929 15.11 -0.44 30.45
C SER A 929 16.30 -0.62 31.39
N TYR A 930 17.06 0.45 31.65
CA TYR A 930 18.16 0.40 32.62
C TYR A 930 17.66 0.13 34.05
N LYS A 931 16.52 0.72 34.44
CA LYS A 931 15.88 0.43 35.73
C LYS A 931 15.57 -1.07 35.84
N PHE A 932 15.00 -1.69 34.80
CA PHE A 932 14.77 -3.13 34.74
C PHE A 932 16.05 -3.95 34.83
N LEU A 933 17.07 -3.63 34.01
CA LEU A 933 18.33 -4.38 33.98
C LEU A 933 19.03 -4.37 35.33
N LEU A 934 19.14 -3.21 35.99
CA LEU A 934 19.78 -3.12 37.31
C LEU A 934 18.92 -3.72 38.44
N HIS A 935 17.59 -3.66 38.34
CA HIS A 935 16.71 -4.36 39.27
C HIS A 935 16.90 -5.87 39.17
N ARG A 936 16.96 -6.41 37.95
CA ARG A 936 17.16 -7.84 37.73
C ARG A 936 18.56 -8.29 38.13
N ALA A 937 19.59 -7.49 37.84
CA ALA A 937 20.96 -7.76 38.28
C ALA A 937 21.06 -7.82 39.82
N LYS A 938 20.34 -6.94 40.51
CA LYS A 938 20.22 -6.93 41.96
C LYS A 938 19.54 -8.21 42.49
N ASP A 939 18.41 -8.61 41.90
CA ASP A 939 17.67 -9.81 42.31
C ASP A 939 18.48 -11.09 42.10
N LEU A 940 19.30 -11.13 41.03
CA LEU A 940 20.23 -12.23 40.74
C LEU A 940 21.53 -12.17 41.55
N GLY A 941 21.75 -11.10 42.34
CA GLY A 941 22.94 -10.94 43.19
C GLY A 941 24.25 -10.69 42.42
N LEU A 942 24.18 -10.12 41.21
CA LEU A 942 25.37 -9.81 40.42
C LEU A 942 26.18 -8.68 41.08
N GLU A 943 27.46 -8.92 41.38
CA GLU A 943 28.35 -7.92 41.97
C GLU A 943 28.54 -6.69 41.07
N ARG A 944 28.49 -6.91 39.75
CA ARG A 944 28.50 -5.89 38.70
C ARG A 944 27.78 -6.38 37.44
N ILE A 945 27.41 -5.45 36.57
CA ILE A 945 26.88 -5.75 35.22
C ILE A 945 27.39 -4.71 34.22
N MET A 946 27.83 -5.17 33.05
CA MET A 946 28.15 -4.33 31.90
C MET A 946 26.91 -4.20 31.02
N ILE A 947 26.53 -2.96 30.73
CA ILE A 947 25.43 -2.66 29.80
C ILE A 947 25.98 -1.78 28.69
N CYS A 948 25.77 -2.20 27.44
CA CYS A 948 25.98 -1.37 26.26
C CYS A 948 24.68 -1.17 25.46
N GLU A 949 24.63 -0.18 24.60
CA GLU A 949 23.56 0.04 23.62
C GLU A 949 23.90 -0.64 22.29
N ASP A 950 22.91 -0.84 21.42
CA ASP A 950 23.04 -1.48 20.10
C ASP A 950 23.79 -0.64 19.05
N ASP A 951 24.10 0.63 19.34
CA ASP A 951 24.94 1.51 18.51
C ASP A 951 26.36 1.75 19.06
N ILE A 952 26.83 0.83 19.89
CA ILE A 952 28.23 0.76 20.33
C ILE A 952 29.19 0.50 19.15
N GLU A 953 30.33 1.17 19.13
CA GLU A 953 31.44 0.87 18.22
C GLU A 953 32.59 0.21 19.00
N PHE A 954 32.96 -1.02 18.63
CA PHE A 954 34.03 -1.77 19.29
C PHE A 954 35.40 -1.54 18.62
N PRO A 955 36.43 -1.06 19.34
CA PRO A 955 37.78 -0.89 18.76
C PRO A 955 38.56 -2.22 18.63
N GLU A 956 39.59 -2.26 17.76
CA GLU A 956 40.41 -3.47 17.45
C GLU A 956 40.97 -4.22 18.68
N HIS A 957 41.14 -3.54 19.82
CA HIS A 957 41.69 -4.11 21.06
C HIS A 957 40.70 -4.09 22.22
N PHE A 958 39.40 -4.08 21.94
CA PHE A 958 38.32 -3.98 22.94
C PHE A 958 38.46 -4.99 24.08
N LEU A 959 38.52 -6.29 23.80
CA LEU A 959 38.59 -7.34 24.84
C LEU A 959 39.80 -7.16 25.77
N SER A 960 41.00 -6.95 25.23
CA SER A 960 42.20 -6.75 26.05
C SER A 960 42.11 -5.51 26.94
N ARG A 961 41.46 -4.44 26.45
CA ARG A 961 41.24 -3.22 27.25
C ARG A 961 40.16 -3.45 28.31
N LEU A 962 39.09 -4.18 27.98
CA LEU A 962 38.02 -4.54 28.92
C LEU A 962 38.54 -5.48 30.02
N GLU A 963 39.41 -6.45 29.70
CA GLU A 963 40.10 -7.29 30.69
C GLU A 963 40.92 -6.44 31.66
N SER A 964 41.73 -5.50 31.15
CA SER A 964 42.49 -4.58 32.00
C SER A 964 41.60 -3.72 32.90
N VAL A 965 40.46 -3.25 32.37
CA VAL A 965 39.45 -2.51 33.15
C VAL A 965 38.89 -3.41 34.25
N ASN A 966 38.49 -4.64 33.92
CA ASN A 966 37.92 -5.58 34.87
C ASN A 966 38.91 -5.96 35.98
N ASP A 967 40.18 -6.19 35.66
CA ASP A 967 41.24 -6.44 36.65
C ASP A 967 41.38 -5.26 37.62
N TYR A 968 41.41 -4.04 37.09
CA TYR A 968 41.50 -2.83 37.89
C TYR A 968 40.28 -2.63 38.80
N LEU A 969 39.07 -2.88 38.29
CA LEU A 969 37.83 -2.76 39.07
C LEU A 969 37.71 -3.85 40.15
N ASN A 970 38.23 -5.06 39.91
CA ASN A 970 38.21 -6.17 40.87
C ASN A 970 39.05 -5.90 42.13
N GLU A 971 40.13 -5.12 42.01
CA GLU A 971 40.98 -4.72 43.14
C GLU A 971 40.36 -3.60 43.99
N ARG A 972 39.20 -3.04 43.59
CA ARG A 972 38.57 -1.87 44.20
C ARG A 972 37.14 -2.12 44.63
N LYS A 973 36.75 -1.46 45.71
CA LYS A 973 35.36 -1.44 46.22
C LYS A 973 34.74 -0.06 46.26
N ASP A 974 35.55 0.97 45.96
CA ASP A 974 35.23 2.38 46.08
C ASP A 974 34.87 2.99 44.71
N TRP A 975 33.96 2.35 43.99
CA TRP A 975 33.47 2.82 42.69
C TRP A 975 32.00 2.48 42.49
N ASP A 976 31.29 3.36 41.79
CA ASP A 976 29.86 3.21 41.48
C ASP A 976 29.65 2.67 40.07
N LEU A 977 30.31 3.29 39.09
CA LEU A 977 30.26 2.83 37.71
C LEU A 977 31.56 3.14 36.98
N PHE A 978 31.91 2.29 36.03
CA PHE A 978 32.90 2.59 35.00
C PHE A 978 32.18 3.10 33.76
N SER A 979 32.62 4.23 33.22
CA SER A 979 32.09 4.78 31.97
C SER A 979 33.04 4.50 30.81
N GLY A 980 32.55 3.71 29.85
CA GLY A 980 33.27 3.36 28.64
C GLY A 980 33.31 4.48 27.62
N LEU A 981 32.36 5.42 27.66
CA LEU A 981 32.28 6.60 26.80
C LEU A 981 31.49 7.71 27.50
N ILE A 982 31.99 8.94 27.48
CA ILE A 982 31.28 10.13 27.98
C ILE A 982 30.96 11.03 26.79
N ALA A 983 29.67 11.19 26.49
CA ALA A 983 29.22 11.94 25.33
C ALA A 983 29.31 13.46 25.57
N ASN A 984 29.11 13.91 26.81
CA ASN A 984 29.22 15.32 27.16
C ASN A 984 29.75 15.49 28.59
N LEU A 985 31.04 15.80 28.75
CA LEU A 985 31.62 16.03 30.06
C LEU A 985 31.25 17.41 30.62
N HIS A 986 30.68 17.45 31.82
CA HIS A 986 30.31 18.71 32.49
C HIS A 986 31.56 19.55 32.87
N GLN A 987 31.47 20.88 32.74
CA GLN A 987 32.60 21.77 33.07
C GLN A 987 32.99 21.71 34.56
N ASP A 988 32.01 21.51 35.44
CA ASP A 988 32.22 21.40 36.88
C ASP A 988 32.69 20.01 37.35
N THR A 989 33.02 19.08 36.45
CA THR A 989 33.53 17.75 36.83
C THR A 989 34.84 17.88 37.62
N ASN A 990 34.92 17.20 38.76
CA ASN A 990 36.10 17.12 39.60
C ASN A 990 36.82 15.78 39.40
N ILE A 991 38.15 15.83 39.40
CA ILE A 991 38.99 14.62 39.41
C ILE A 991 39.38 14.33 40.85
N PHE A 992 39.05 13.13 41.32
CA PHE A 992 39.41 12.65 42.66
C PHE A 992 40.75 11.91 42.67
N ALA A 993 41.02 11.13 41.62
CA ALA A 993 42.24 10.35 41.50
C ALA A 993 42.60 10.10 40.04
N CYS A 994 43.89 9.97 39.77
CA CYS A 994 44.44 9.43 38.53
C CYS A 994 45.45 8.35 38.90
N THR A 995 45.20 7.11 38.49
CA THR A 995 46.03 5.95 38.84
C THR A 995 46.52 5.28 37.56
N GLU A 996 47.80 4.91 37.54
CA GLU A 996 48.36 4.10 36.45
C GLU A 996 48.39 2.64 36.90
N TYR A 997 47.79 1.75 36.10
CA TYR A 997 47.67 0.32 36.38
C TYR A 997 47.89 -0.45 35.08
N ASN A 998 48.82 -1.41 35.07
CA ASN A 998 49.20 -2.19 33.89
C ASN A 998 49.47 -1.36 32.62
N GLY A 999 50.06 -0.17 32.76
CA GLY A 999 50.38 0.72 31.64
C GLY A 999 49.19 1.51 31.07
N GLN A 1000 48.03 1.46 31.72
CA GLN A 1000 46.84 2.24 31.39
C GLN A 1000 46.50 3.22 32.53
N LYS A 1001 46.10 4.44 32.19
CA LYS A 1001 45.63 5.45 33.16
C LYS A 1001 44.13 5.31 33.39
N TYR A 1002 43.76 5.29 34.66
CA TYR A 1002 42.37 5.30 35.14
C TYR A 1002 42.13 6.59 35.91
N VAL A 1003 40.99 7.23 35.64
CA VAL A 1003 40.60 8.51 36.22
C VAL A 1003 39.31 8.33 36.99
N THR A 1004 39.30 8.77 38.25
CA THR A 1004 38.10 8.79 39.08
C THR A 1004 37.51 10.21 39.10
N ILE A 1005 36.26 10.35 38.68
CA ILE A 1005 35.52 11.62 38.55
C ILE A 1005 34.15 11.56 39.23
N ASP A 1006 33.53 12.71 39.44
CA ASP A 1006 32.23 12.84 40.13
C ASP A 1006 31.00 12.97 39.20
N LYS A 1007 31.21 13.17 37.90
CA LYS A 1007 30.15 13.46 36.93
C LYS A 1007 30.43 12.78 35.60
N MET A 1008 29.37 12.28 34.98
CA MET A 1008 29.40 11.73 33.63
C MET A 1008 28.02 11.85 32.98
N THR A 1009 27.98 11.85 31.65
CA THR A 1009 26.73 11.66 30.90
C THR A 1009 26.95 10.88 29.62
N SER A 1010 26.31 9.71 29.56
CA SER A 1010 26.18 8.78 28.44
C SER A 1010 25.69 7.43 28.98
N THR A 1011 25.01 6.63 28.15
CA THR A 1011 24.63 5.26 28.48
C THR A 1011 25.16 4.21 27.49
N VAL A 1012 25.86 4.63 26.42
CA VAL A 1012 26.37 3.79 25.32
C VAL A 1012 27.10 2.54 25.81
N MET A 1013 27.98 2.67 26.82
CA MET A 1013 28.60 1.53 27.49
C MET A 1013 29.07 1.91 28.88
N ASN A 1014 28.57 1.22 29.90
CA ASN A 1014 28.99 1.38 31.27
C ASN A 1014 29.05 0.02 32.00
N ILE A 1015 29.91 -0.09 33.00
CA ILE A 1015 29.89 -1.19 33.97
C ILE A 1015 29.37 -0.63 35.29
N TYR A 1016 28.33 -1.22 35.85
CA TYR A 1016 27.70 -0.76 37.08
C TYR A 1016 28.04 -1.69 38.22
N SER A 1017 28.47 -1.15 39.37
CA SER A 1017 28.66 -1.94 40.58
C SER A 1017 27.32 -2.14 41.31
N SER A 1018 27.23 -3.21 42.10
CA SER A 1018 26.07 -3.47 42.96
C SER A 1018 25.74 -2.32 43.92
N ALA A 1019 26.74 -1.50 44.30
CA ALA A 1019 26.54 -0.31 45.13
C ALA A 1019 25.74 0.80 44.40
N PHE A 1020 25.78 0.82 43.06
CA PHE A 1020 25.07 1.80 42.25
C PHE A 1020 23.62 1.41 41.95
N TYR A 1021 23.25 0.13 42.02
CA TYR A 1021 21.91 -0.34 41.62
C TYR A 1021 20.79 0.44 42.34
N GLU A 1022 20.88 0.58 43.66
CA GLU A 1022 19.87 1.32 44.46
C GLU A 1022 19.79 2.80 44.08
N LYS A 1023 20.91 3.41 43.66
CA LYS A 1023 20.94 4.82 43.23
C LYS A 1023 20.08 4.99 41.98
N LEU A 1024 20.15 4.06 41.03
CA LEU A 1024 19.34 4.11 39.80
C LEU A 1024 17.88 3.72 40.04
N LEU A 1025 17.58 2.75 40.91
CA LEU A 1025 16.20 2.34 41.19
C LEU A 1025 15.33 3.49 41.74
N GLY A 1026 15.95 4.51 42.35
CA GLY A 1026 15.29 5.75 42.75
C GLY A 1026 14.86 6.69 41.61
N TRP A 1027 15.21 6.38 40.35
CA TRP A 1027 14.79 7.15 39.19
C TRP A 1027 13.26 7.11 39.01
N ASN A 1028 12.67 8.29 38.84
CA ASN A 1028 11.22 8.47 38.76
C ASN A 1028 10.75 8.47 37.30
N ASP A 1029 10.23 7.34 36.85
CA ASP A 1029 9.68 7.14 35.51
C ASP A 1029 8.46 8.04 35.20
N ARG A 1030 7.79 8.60 36.21
CA ARG A 1030 6.64 9.50 36.03
C ARG A 1030 7.00 10.97 35.88
N ASN A 1031 8.28 11.32 36.10
CA ASN A 1031 8.74 12.68 35.85
C ASN A 1031 9.17 12.81 34.38
N HIS A 1032 8.29 13.39 33.56
CA HIS A 1032 8.52 13.55 32.12
C HIS A 1032 9.30 14.83 31.73
N ASP A 1033 10.03 15.48 32.66
CA ASP A 1033 10.93 16.59 32.33
C ASP A 1033 12.29 16.08 31.80
N ALA A 1034 12.43 16.05 30.47
CA ALA A 1034 13.63 15.60 29.79
C ALA A 1034 14.89 16.44 30.09
N LYS A 1035 14.77 17.65 30.63
CA LYS A 1035 15.96 18.47 30.97
C LYS A 1035 16.63 18.03 32.26
N THR A 1036 15.86 17.41 33.15
CA THR A 1036 16.32 17.09 34.50
C THR A 1036 16.26 15.60 34.82
N ASN A 1037 15.49 14.82 34.05
CA ASN A 1037 15.13 13.46 34.44
C ASN A 1037 15.41 12.41 33.36
N THR A 1038 16.09 12.73 32.26
CA THR A 1038 16.68 11.65 31.45
C THR A 1038 17.65 10.85 32.31
N ILE A 1039 17.83 9.56 32.00
CA ILE A 1039 18.62 8.66 32.86
C ILE A 1039 20.05 9.19 33.08
N ASP A 1040 20.71 9.64 32.02
CA ASP A 1040 22.05 10.23 32.07
C ASP A 1040 22.10 11.48 32.99
N ARG A 1041 21.13 12.38 32.87
CA ARG A 1041 21.04 13.59 33.72
C ARG A 1041 20.71 13.27 35.16
N TYR A 1042 19.88 12.26 35.41
CA TYR A 1042 19.62 11.77 36.75
C TYR A 1042 20.90 11.23 37.39
N ILE A 1043 21.71 10.45 36.67
CA ILE A 1043 23.00 9.94 37.13
C ILE A 1043 23.96 11.11 37.42
N GLU A 1044 24.10 12.07 36.49
CA GLU A 1044 24.97 13.24 36.63
C GLU A 1044 24.63 14.14 37.85
N SER A 1045 23.35 14.16 38.24
CA SER A 1045 22.85 14.97 39.36
C SER A 1045 23.22 14.43 40.74
N ARG A 1046 23.69 13.18 40.83
CA ARG A 1046 24.09 12.54 42.09
C ARG A 1046 25.34 13.22 42.66
N SER A 1047 25.28 13.60 43.93
CA SER A 1047 26.39 14.27 44.63
C SER A 1047 27.45 13.31 45.18
N ASP A 1048 27.18 12.00 45.16
CA ASP A 1048 27.96 10.94 45.80
C ASP A 1048 28.41 9.87 44.78
N LEU A 1049 28.81 10.29 43.59
CA LEU A 1049 29.17 9.39 42.49
C LEU A 1049 30.70 9.25 42.34
N HIS A 1050 31.20 8.01 42.32
CA HIS A 1050 32.58 7.68 41.97
C HIS A 1050 32.60 6.97 40.62
N VAL A 1051 32.79 7.76 39.56
CA VAL A 1051 32.87 7.24 38.18
C VAL A 1051 34.33 6.98 37.84
N ILE A 1052 34.63 5.79 37.34
CA ILE A 1052 35.95 5.48 36.77
C ILE A 1052 35.84 5.57 35.24
N THR A 1053 36.82 6.17 34.59
CA THR A 1053 36.95 6.14 33.12
C THR A 1053 38.42 6.16 32.71
N THR A 1054 38.69 6.15 31.41
CA THR A 1054 40.03 6.22 30.82
C THR A 1054 40.18 7.52 30.02
N PRO A 1055 41.37 8.16 29.97
CA PRO A 1055 41.54 9.42 29.25
C PRO A 1055 41.18 9.35 27.76
N LYS A 1056 41.45 8.20 27.13
CA LYS A 1056 40.89 7.81 25.83
C LYS A 1056 39.79 6.80 26.10
N PHE A 1057 38.58 7.05 25.63
CA PHE A 1057 37.42 6.22 25.96
C PHE A 1057 37.58 4.76 25.50
N LEU A 1058 36.87 3.85 26.16
CA LEU A 1058 36.98 2.39 25.94
C LEU A 1058 36.35 1.98 24.60
N VAL A 1059 35.23 2.61 24.25
CA VAL A 1059 34.40 2.31 23.08
C VAL A 1059 34.12 3.58 22.28
N GLY A 1060 33.67 3.42 21.04
CA GLY A 1060 33.12 4.50 20.21
C GLY A 1060 31.59 4.48 20.17
N HIS A 1061 31.01 5.30 19.29
CA HIS A 1061 29.57 5.40 19.06
C HIS A 1061 29.31 5.48 17.55
N LYS A 1062 28.44 4.61 17.04
CA LYS A 1062 28.14 4.49 15.61
C LYS A 1062 27.36 5.71 15.11
N GLU A 1063 28.01 6.51 14.27
CA GLU A 1063 27.51 7.81 13.79
C GLU A 1063 26.45 7.67 12.70
N GLU A 1064 26.51 6.59 11.92
CA GLU A 1064 25.67 6.30 10.77
C GLU A 1064 24.24 5.88 11.12
N LEU A 1065 24.01 5.48 12.38
CA LEU A 1065 22.69 5.05 12.86
C LEU A 1065 21.83 6.24 13.34
N ASP A 1066 20.52 6.08 13.27
CA ASP A 1066 19.57 7.05 13.82
C ASP A 1066 19.24 6.74 15.29
N SER A 1067 19.18 7.78 16.12
CA SER A 1067 18.86 7.67 17.54
C SER A 1067 17.41 7.23 17.77
N THR A 1068 17.22 6.11 18.48
CA THR A 1068 15.89 5.60 18.86
C THR A 1068 15.19 6.49 19.90
N LEU A 1069 15.96 7.32 20.63
CA LEU A 1069 15.49 8.26 21.66
C LEU A 1069 14.88 9.52 21.06
N TRP A 1070 15.58 10.09 20.08
CA TRP A 1070 15.34 11.46 19.60
C TRP A 1070 14.93 11.53 18.13
N GLY A 1071 15.16 10.46 17.35
CA GLY A 1071 14.82 10.41 15.92
C GLY A 1071 15.69 11.30 15.03
N PHE A 1072 16.93 11.59 15.46
CA PHE A 1072 17.96 12.26 14.65
C PHE A 1072 19.19 11.36 14.50
N ASN A 1073 20.03 11.64 13.50
CA ASN A 1073 21.21 10.86 13.18
C ASN A 1073 22.36 11.04 14.21
N ASN A 1074 23.02 9.94 14.59
CA ASN A 1074 24.03 9.90 15.65
C ASN A 1074 25.29 10.74 15.36
N SER A 1075 25.54 11.16 14.11
CA SER A 1075 26.63 12.09 13.75
C SER A 1075 26.70 13.37 14.59
N THR A 1076 25.59 13.78 15.22
CA THR A 1076 25.55 14.93 16.14
C THR A 1076 26.43 14.73 17.40
N TYR A 1077 26.70 13.48 17.82
CA TYR A 1077 27.47 13.19 19.03
C TYR A 1077 28.99 13.27 18.85
N ARG A 1078 29.49 13.21 17.61
CA ARG A 1078 30.92 13.19 17.31
C ARG A 1078 31.70 14.34 17.93
N GLU A 1079 31.23 15.56 17.69
CA GLU A 1079 31.89 16.77 18.19
C GLU A 1079 31.84 16.83 19.72
N MET A 1080 30.74 16.34 20.32
CA MET A 1080 30.56 16.34 21.77
C MET A 1080 31.48 15.34 22.47
N ILE A 1081 31.66 14.14 21.90
CA ILE A 1081 32.58 13.12 22.43
C ILE A 1081 34.03 13.61 22.35
N ALA A 1082 34.44 14.16 21.20
CA ALA A 1082 35.78 14.70 21.02
C ALA A 1082 36.08 15.87 21.97
N GLU A 1083 35.11 16.76 22.19
CA GLU A 1083 35.23 17.85 23.17
C GLU A 1083 35.31 17.32 24.61
N SER A 1084 34.61 16.23 24.92
CA SER A 1084 34.65 15.58 26.23
C SER A 1084 36.02 14.97 26.53
N GLU A 1085 36.65 14.29 25.56
CA GLU A 1085 38.02 13.79 25.69
C GLU A 1085 39.03 14.95 25.88
N ARG A 1086 38.87 16.03 25.10
CA ARG A 1086 39.72 17.23 25.21
C ARG A 1086 39.59 17.89 26.59
N LEU A 1087 38.37 18.07 27.09
CA LEU A 1087 38.11 18.66 28.40
C LEU A 1087 38.62 17.77 29.55
N LEU A 1088 38.47 16.44 29.43
CA LEU A 1088 39.02 15.51 30.41
C LEU A 1088 40.55 15.61 30.46
N GLY A 1089 41.20 15.69 29.29
CA GLY A 1089 42.65 15.91 29.17
C GLY A 1089 43.12 17.19 29.86
N LEU A 1090 42.43 18.31 29.61
CA LEU A 1090 42.74 19.58 30.27
C LEU A 1090 42.62 19.50 31.80
N LYS A 1091 41.55 18.87 32.29
CA LYS A 1091 41.34 18.69 33.74
C LYS A 1091 42.39 17.77 34.36
N LEU A 1092 42.85 16.76 33.63
CA LEU A 1092 43.94 15.86 34.07
C LEU A 1092 45.28 16.59 34.18
N ASP A 1093 45.58 17.47 33.22
CA ASP A 1093 46.77 18.31 33.26
C ASP A 1093 46.72 19.28 34.46
N GLU A 1094 45.57 19.91 34.69
CA GLU A 1094 45.34 20.74 35.89
C GLU A 1094 45.50 19.96 37.19
N PHE A 1095 44.97 18.74 37.25
CA PHE A 1095 45.09 17.87 38.43
C PHE A 1095 46.53 17.41 38.67
N SER A 1096 47.26 17.07 37.62
CA SER A 1096 48.67 16.63 37.71
C SER A 1096 49.63 17.77 38.05
N SER A 1097 49.21 19.03 37.84
CA SER A 1097 49.96 20.23 38.19
C SER A 1097 49.79 20.68 39.65
N LYS A 1098 48.83 20.09 40.37
CA LYS A 1098 48.58 20.30 41.81
C LYS A 1098 49.21 19.17 42.62
#